data_AF-A0A7K0KGP3-F1
#
_entry.id   AF-A0A7K0KGP3-F1
#
_cell.length_a   1.000
_cell.length_b   1.000
_cell.length_c   1.000
_cell.angle_alpha   90.00
_cell.angle_beta   90.00
_cell.angle_gamma   90.00
#
_symmetry.space_group_name_H-M   'P 1'
#
loop_
_entity.id
_entity.type
_entity.pdbx_description
1 polymer ?
#
loop_
_entity_poly.entity_id
_entity_poly.type
_entity_poly.pdbx_seq_one_letter_code
_entity_poly.pdbx_strand_id
1 'polypeptide(L)'
;MKHNLLFALTASMLMTTSTKGLAQELIYPHHFNLSQVTLLDSPMKQAMDLNIRVLLDYDADRLLTPFVRQAGLTTGRYTNWLQLHPNFKNWGGNGFDLSGHVGGHYLSALAMAYAACQDKQTRALLKSRLDYMLSVLKDCQDVYQHDKTGMKGFLGGQPINEVWRELYQGNAKAFDPVRGWVPFYCEHKVMAGLRDAYLYTGNKTAKEMYRKMADWTVALIRHLSTEQMQSILNTEQGGMNEVLADAYTIFGNKKYLEAAKAFSHQKMVDGMQTLNTTFLDNRHANTQVPKYIGFERIAEMSPADKRYAKAAQNFWDDVANYRTTCIGGNSVEEHFLSKANSNRYIDRADGPESCNSNNMLKLSEILADRTHDARYADFYEYTTLNHILSTQDPKTGGYVYFTTLRPQGYRIYSQVNKGMWCCVGTGMENHSKYGQFVYTHDADSVLYVNLFTPSHLSDRRFDLTQTTSYPYSQQTTLTINRDGKFTLAIRHPWWTTTDFRITVNGEPQTLKTTVGQASYVKLHRQWKAGDKVEVDLPMQMRVVTCPNLPDYVAFEYGPVLLAAKTTACDKADADATGLSYEKLKNEYAGEGRMDHAPGAVGKSLPLTTAPLLIGNRSEVLSRVGKGKPSTLCFPLDVSRPGVTGYHWTRLMLQPFATIHHARYMCYWYQQTPEGYAHSDMAETERKAEALAKRTIDFVSPGEQQNEAGHEYNYSTDSHAGSFRDETYRDAQRGGHVQYTLFNAPENTDSLAIRCRFTTADKGRQTTLTVNGVTIANIVIPEKTEGETNGFFDVEYPLPASLLRNKQGKATAKFVVRLSADGTTPNPGWYGLRLVRTNK
;
A
#
# COMPACT_ATOMS: atom_id res chain seq x y z
N MET A 1 -29.66 42.42 -64.56
CA MET A 1 -28.28 42.30 -64.05
C MET A 1 -28.34 41.90 -62.57
N LYS A 2 -27.68 40.78 -62.22
CA LYS A 2 -27.09 40.36 -60.93
C LYS A 2 -27.83 40.55 -59.58
N HIS A 3 -27.98 39.40 -58.92
CA HIS A 3 -28.05 39.08 -57.49
C HIS A 3 -27.20 39.94 -56.52
N ASN A 4 -27.71 40.13 -55.28
CA ASN A 4 -27.06 39.91 -53.95
C ASN A 4 -27.30 41.00 -52.87
N LEU A 5 -27.26 40.53 -51.60
CA LEU A 5 -27.21 41.20 -50.29
C LEU A 5 -28.56 41.71 -49.72
N LEU A 6 -29.01 41.38 -48.51
CA LEU A 6 -28.31 41.24 -47.22
C LEU A 6 -28.96 40.18 -46.31
N PHE A 7 -28.15 39.39 -45.62
CA PHE A 7 -28.50 38.50 -44.51
C PHE A 7 -28.00 39.10 -43.19
N ALA A 8 -28.68 38.73 -42.10
CA ALA A 8 -28.27 38.72 -40.69
C ALA A 8 -28.25 40.04 -39.89
N LEU A 9 -29.15 40.12 -38.88
CA LEU A 9 -28.80 40.40 -37.48
C LEU A 9 -30.03 40.25 -36.56
N THR A 10 -30.19 39.06 -35.99
CA THR A 10 -30.95 38.84 -34.75
C THR A 10 -29.98 38.27 -33.72
N ALA A 11 -29.40 39.16 -32.91
CA ALA A 11 -28.57 38.76 -31.79
C ALA A 11 -29.46 38.54 -30.56
N SER A 12 -29.56 37.28 -30.15
CA SER A 12 -30.22 36.83 -28.92
C SER A 12 -29.44 37.30 -27.69
N MET A 13 -30.05 38.14 -26.86
CA MET A 13 -29.61 38.41 -25.50
C MET A 13 -30.09 37.25 -24.59
N LEU A 14 -29.26 36.23 -24.42
CA LEU A 14 -29.37 35.30 -23.29
C LEU A 14 -28.63 35.92 -22.11
N MET A 15 -29.37 36.49 -21.16
CA MET A 15 -28.84 36.76 -19.82
C MET A 15 -28.57 35.42 -19.14
N THR A 16 -27.31 34.98 -19.15
CA THR A 16 -26.83 33.90 -18.29
C THR A 16 -26.77 34.43 -16.85
N THR A 17 -27.72 34.02 -16.03
CA THR A 17 -27.57 34.11 -14.57
C THR A 17 -26.40 33.20 -14.19
N SER A 18 -25.24 33.79 -13.94
CA SER A 18 -24.07 33.07 -13.43
C SER A 18 -24.35 32.61 -12.00
N THR A 19 -24.87 31.39 -11.85
CA THR A 19 -24.67 30.64 -10.62
C THR A 19 -23.17 30.52 -10.45
N LYS A 20 -22.60 31.18 -9.43
CA LYS A 20 -21.20 31.01 -9.05
C LYS A 20 -21.01 29.53 -8.67
N GLY A 21 -20.59 28.70 -9.62
CA GLY A 21 -20.18 27.33 -9.36
C GLY A 21 -19.04 27.31 -8.35
N LEU A 22 -19.00 26.30 -7.51
CA LEU A 22 -17.90 26.11 -6.56
C LEU A 22 -16.63 25.75 -7.34
N ALA A 23 -15.45 26.12 -6.81
CA ALA A 23 -14.19 25.97 -7.54
C ALA A 23 -13.88 24.51 -7.94
N GLN A 24 -14.33 23.53 -7.16
CA GLN A 24 -14.16 22.10 -7.44
C GLN A 24 -14.82 21.68 -8.77
N GLU A 25 -15.96 22.27 -9.14
CA GLU A 25 -16.70 21.97 -10.39
C GLU A 25 -15.90 22.30 -11.65
N LEU A 26 -14.85 23.15 -11.54
CA LEU A 26 -14.02 23.55 -12.69
C LEU A 26 -13.26 22.37 -13.32
N ILE A 27 -12.80 21.42 -12.50
CA ILE A 27 -12.03 20.27 -12.99
C ILE A 27 -12.71 18.92 -12.69
N TYR A 28 -13.83 18.93 -11.98
CA TYR A 28 -14.64 17.73 -11.71
C TYR A 28 -16.11 18.00 -12.06
N PRO A 29 -16.43 18.25 -13.35
CA PRO A 29 -17.78 18.66 -13.77
C PRO A 29 -18.84 17.56 -13.61
N HIS A 30 -18.43 16.31 -13.37
CA HIS A 30 -19.31 15.16 -13.15
C HIS A 30 -19.43 14.75 -11.68
N HIS A 31 -18.74 15.43 -10.77
CA HIS A 31 -18.79 15.13 -9.34
C HIS A 31 -19.55 16.20 -8.57
N PHE A 32 -20.14 15.79 -7.46
CA PHE A 32 -20.61 16.73 -6.46
C PHE A 32 -19.44 17.32 -5.68
N ASN A 33 -19.60 18.55 -5.22
CA ASN A 33 -18.63 19.12 -4.29
C ASN A 33 -18.59 18.25 -3.03
N LEU A 34 -17.40 18.01 -2.48
CA LEU A 34 -17.26 17.09 -1.34
C LEU A 34 -18.10 17.53 -0.14
N SER A 35 -18.30 18.84 0.03
CA SER A 35 -19.18 19.41 1.06
C SER A 35 -20.68 19.14 0.89
N GLN A 36 -21.11 18.68 -0.29
CA GLN A 36 -22.50 18.30 -0.57
C GLN A 36 -22.80 16.85 -0.21
N VAL A 37 -21.78 16.01 0.01
CA VAL A 37 -21.95 14.60 0.39
C VAL A 37 -21.52 14.43 1.84
N THR A 38 -22.50 14.33 2.73
CA THR A 38 -22.25 14.08 4.16
C THR A 38 -22.28 12.59 4.42
N LEU A 39 -21.20 12.02 4.95
CA LEU A 39 -21.20 10.64 5.41
C LEU A 39 -21.99 10.50 6.71
N LEU A 40 -22.84 9.48 6.76
CA LEU A 40 -23.55 9.06 7.97
C LEU A 40 -22.74 7.95 8.69
N ASP A 41 -23.22 7.52 9.86
CA ASP A 41 -22.53 6.56 10.72
C ASP A 41 -22.13 5.29 9.95
N SER A 42 -20.82 5.09 9.83
CA SER A 42 -20.20 4.03 9.04
C SER A 42 -18.71 3.92 9.39
N PRO A 43 -18.04 2.80 9.04
CA PRO A 43 -16.58 2.70 9.16
C PRO A 43 -15.83 3.80 8.40
N MET A 44 -16.33 4.21 7.23
CA MET A 44 -15.73 5.31 6.45
C MET A 44 -15.82 6.65 7.17
N LYS A 45 -16.96 6.95 7.82
CA LYS A 45 -17.09 8.16 8.65
C LYS A 45 -16.13 8.13 9.84
N GLN A 46 -16.01 6.99 10.52
CA GLN A 46 -15.08 6.83 11.65
C GLN A 46 -13.63 7.06 11.22
N ALA A 47 -13.21 6.46 10.10
CA ALA A 47 -11.88 6.66 9.53
C ALA A 47 -11.64 8.13 9.12
N MET A 48 -12.64 8.78 8.53
CA MET A 48 -12.59 10.21 8.19
C MET A 48 -12.42 11.10 9.44
N ASP A 49 -13.23 10.88 10.48
CA ASP A 49 -13.16 11.65 11.72
C ASP A 49 -11.81 11.45 12.43
N LEU A 50 -11.30 10.22 12.47
CA LEU A 50 -9.97 9.89 13.02
C LEU A 50 -8.86 10.58 12.22
N ASN A 51 -8.93 10.55 10.88
CA ASN A 51 -7.98 11.24 10.01
C ASN A 51 -7.94 12.74 10.29
N ILE A 52 -9.11 13.38 10.42
CA ILE A 52 -9.21 14.81 10.73
C ILE A 52 -8.48 15.14 12.04
N ARG A 53 -8.64 14.32 13.08
CA ARG A 53 -7.89 14.49 14.34
C ARG A 53 -6.39 14.38 14.10
N VAL A 54 -5.95 13.30 13.43
CA VAL A 54 -4.54 13.07 13.13
C VAL A 54 -3.91 14.22 12.36
N LEU A 55 -4.61 14.78 11.35
CA LEU A 55 -4.12 15.92 10.59
C LEU A 55 -3.83 17.14 11.47
N LEU A 56 -4.64 17.37 12.52
CA LEU A 56 -4.46 18.50 13.43
C LEU A 56 -3.30 18.29 14.42
N ASP A 57 -2.90 17.04 14.67
CA ASP A 57 -1.79 16.67 15.56
C ASP A 57 -0.39 16.82 14.89
N TYR A 58 -0.32 16.92 13.56
CA TYR A 58 0.94 17.17 12.86
C TYR A 58 1.51 18.55 13.17
N ASP A 59 2.83 18.61 13.32
CA ASP A 59 3.61 19.83 13.50
C ASP A 59 3.73 20.58 12.17
N ALA A 60 2.86 21.58 11.99
CA ALA A 60 2.78 22.38 10.78
C ALA A 60 4.07 23.15 10.50
N ASP A 61 4.76 23.64 11.53
CA ASP A 61 5.97 24.43 11.36
C ASP A 61 7.11 23.57 10.83
N ARG A 62 7.26 22.35 11.36
CA ARG A 62 8.26 21.39 10.84
C ARG A 62 7.95 20.94 9.41
N LEU A 63 6.67 20.84 9.03
CA LEU A 63 6.28 20.59 7.62
C LEU A 63 6.61 21.77 6.70
N LEU A 64 6.63 23.00 7.22
CA LEU A 64 6.97 24.23 6.48
C LEU A 64 8.48 24.49 6.42
N THR A 65 9.25 23.93 7.35
CA THR A 65 10.71 24.12 7.45
C THR A 65 11.48 23.91 6.14
N PRO A 66 11.22 22.88 5.32
CA PRO A 66 11.86 22.75 4.00
C PRO A 66 11.77 23.99 3.13
N PHE A 67 10.60 24.62 3.08
CA PHE A 67 10.30 25.78 2.23
C PHE A 67 10.95 27.05 2.79
N VAL A 68 10.84 27.27 4.10
CA VAL A 68 11.49 28.39 4.80
C VAL A 68 13.00 28.34 4.59
N ARG A 69 13.60 27.15 4.70
CA ARG A 69 15.02 26.90 4.42
C ARG A 69 15.39 27.28 2.98
N GLN A 70 14.64 26.81 1.97
CA GLN A 70 14.97 27.09 0.58
C GLN A 70 14.82 28.57 0.23
N ALA A 71 13.80 29.23 0.77
CA ALA A 71 13.57 30.66 0.59
C ALA A 71 14.58 31.55 1.34
N GLY A 72 15.38 30.99 2.26
CA GLY A 72 16.39 31.73 3.01
C GLY A 72 15.82 32.76 4.00
N LEU A 73 14.58 32.57 4.46
CA LEU A 73 13.92 33.48 5.40
C LEU A 73 14.51 33.34 6.81
N THR A 74 14.97 34.45 7.39
CA THR A 74 15.66 34.46 8.70
C THR A 74 15.28 35.62 9.62
N THR A 75 14.42 36.54 9.17
CA THR A 75 14.03 37.75 9.90
C THR A 75 12.57 37.69 10.36
N GLY A 76 12.21 38.53 11.34
CA GLY A 76 10.84 38.62 11.86
C GLY A 76 10.37 37.30 12.47
N ARG A 77 9.21 36.79 12.03
CA ARG A 77 8.66 35.51 12.50
C ARG A 77 9.51 34.28 12.14
N TYR A 78 10.53 34.44 11.29
CA TYR A 78 11.43 33.36 10.86
C TYR A 78 12.76 33.35 11.61
N THR A 79 12.97 34.30 12.53
CA THR A 79 14.17 34.32 13.37
C THR A 79 14.27 33.02 14.17
N ASN A 80 15.41 32.33 14.02
CA ASN A 80 15.71 31.01 14.60
C ASN A 80 14.76 29.87 14.18
N TRP A 81 13.99 30.02 13.08
CA TRP A 81 13.01 29.02 12.65
C TRP A 81 13.58 27.61 12.55
N LEU A 82 14.72 27.44 11.86
CA LEU A 82 15.31 26.12 11.63
C LEU A 82 15.78 25.43 12.93
N GLN A 83 16.08 26.20 13.97
CA GLN A 83 16.44 25.69 15.30
C GLN A 83 15.20 25.29 16.10
N LEU A 84 14.14 26.10 16.04
CA LEU A 84 12.88 25.86 16.76
C LEU A 84 12.07 24.72 16.13
N HIS A 85 12.09 24.64 14.80
CA HIS A 85 11.30 23.71 14.00
C HIS A 85 12.22 22.95 13.04
N PRO A 86 13.07 22.03 13.54
CA PRO A 86 14.00 21.31 12.66
C PRO A 86 13.25 20.43 11.66
N ASN A 87 13.86 20.23 10.49
CA ASN A 87 13.32 19.35 9.46
C ASN A 87 13.03 17.95 10.02
N PHE A 88 12.05 17.25 9.44
CA PHE A 88 11.90 15.83 9.72
C PHE A 88 13.10 15.05 9.18
N LYS A 89 13.61 14.11 9.98
CA LYS A 89 14.78 13.31 9.59
C LYS A 89 14.44 12.28 8.52
N ASN A 90 13.27 11.64 8.67
CA ASN A 90 12.81 10.64 7.73
C ASN A 90 12.63 11.27 6.34
N TRP A 91 13.34 10.73 5.35
CA TRP A 91 13.30 11.18 3.95
C TRP A 91 13.61 12.68 3.76
N GLY A 92 14.37 13.28 4.67
CA GLY A 92 14.79 14.68 4.64
C GLY A 92 16.24 14.87 5.07
N GLY A 93 17.14 13.94 4.68
CA GLY A 93 18.51 13.85 5.17
C GLY A 93 19.57 13.59 4.09
N ASN A 94 20.83 13.49 4.51
CA ASN A 94 21.98 13.37 3.62
C ASN A 94 21.96 12.03 2.84
N GLY A 95 21.79 12.11 1.51
CA GLY A 95 21.80 10.96 0.59
C GLY A 95 20.43 10.56 0.02
N PHE A 96 19.33 10.93 0.67
CA PHE A 96 17.96 10.78 0.15
C PHE A 96 17.04 11.83 0.77
N ASP A 97 16.52 12.74 -0.06
CA ASP A 97 15.77 13.90 0.40
C ASP A 97 14.55 14.12 -0.49
N LEU A 98 13.34 13.97 0.06
CA LEU A 98 12.07 14.31 -0.58
C LEU A 98 11.43 15.56 0.06
N SER A 99 12.21 16.36 0.78
CA SER A 99 11.71 17.44 1.64
C SER A 99 10.69 18.33 0.93
N GLY A 100 9.55 18.56 1.59
CA GLY A 100 8.43 19.35 1.06
C GLY A 100 7.29 18.50 0.48
N HIS A 101 7.52 17.24 0.10
CA HIS A 101 6.44 16.41 -0.48
C HIS A 101 5.28 16.16 0.48
N VAL A 102 5.53 15.84 1.75
CA VAL A 102 4.47 15.69 2.78
C VAL A 102 3.77 17.03 3.03
N GLY A 103 4.49 18.15 3.01
CA GLY A 103 3.89 19.48 3.14
C GLY A 103 2.88 19.77 2.02
N GLY A 104 3.19 19.37 0.78
CA GLY A 104 2.27 19.43 -0.36
C GLY A 104 1.03 18.55 -0.16
N HIS A 105 1.21 17.27 0.17
CA HIS A 105 0.12 16.35 0.50
C HIS A 105 -0.76 16.86 1.65
N TYR A 106 -0.15 17.46 2.68
CA TYR A 106 -0.85 17.99 3.83
C TYR A 106 -1.80 19.15 3.47
N LEU A 107 -1.45 19.99 2.49
CA LEU A 107 -2.37 21.00 1.95
C LEU A 107 -3.60 20.35 1.30
N SER A 108 -3.40 19.33 0.45
CA SER A 108 -4.50 18.57 -0.18
C SER A 108 -5.38 17.93 0.90
N ALA A 109 -4.78 17.27 1.88
CA ALA A 109 -5.48 16.60 2.97
C ALA A 109 -6.31 17.56 3.82
N LEU A 110 -5.74 18.71 4.23
CA LEU A 110 -6.47 19.75 4.97
C LEU A 110 -7.64 20.33 4.15
N ALA A 111 -7.43 20.55 2.85
CA ALA A 111 -8.45 21.09 1.97
C ALA A 111 -9.63 20.11 1.79
N MET A 112 -9.33 18.83 1.56
CA MET A 112 -10.36 17.77 1.48
C MET A 112 -11.07 17.58 2.83
N ALA A 113 -10.32 17.53 3.94
CA ALA A 113 -10.88 17.43 5.29
C ALA A 113 -11.82 18.61 5.61
N TYR A 114 -11.42 19.84 5.24
CA TYR A 114 -12.26 21.03 5.39
C TYR A 114 -13.57 20.92 4.61
N ALA A 115 -13.53 20.36 3.41
CA ALA A 115 -14.72 20.20 2.57
C ALA A 115 -15.63 19.08 3.08
N ALA A 116 -15.08 17.96 3.56
CA ALA A 116 -15.85 16.83 4.06
C ALA A 116 -16.44 17.04 5.48
N CYS A 117 -15.75 17.82 6.32
CA CYS A 117 -16.16 18.04 7.71
C CYS A 117 -17.39 18.93 7.81
N GLN A 118 -18.46 18.43 8.46
CA GLN A 118 -19.69 19.19 8.73
C GLN A 118 -19.68 19.87 10.11
N ASP A 119 -18.81 19.43 11.03
CA ASP A 119 -18.67 20.09 12.33
C ASP A 119 -18.02 21.48 12.18
N LYS A 120 -18.75 22.51 12.59
CA LYS A 120 -18.35 23.91 12.36
C LYS A 120 -17.05 24.28 13.07
N GLN A 121 -16.82 23.77 14.28
CA GLN A 121 -15.63 24.10 15.06
C GLN A 121 -14.39 23.44 14.47
N THR A 122 -14.45 22.14 14.21
CA THR A 122 -13.36 21.38 13.59
C THR A 122 -13.05 21.90 12.20
N ARG A 123 -14.09 22.23 11.41
CA ARG A 123 -13.92 22.85 10.09
C ARG A 123 -13.21 24.21 10.16
N ALA A 124 -13.52 25.03 11.17
CA ALA A 124 -12.81 26.29 11.39
C ALA A 124 -11.33 26.08 11.76
N LEU A 125 -11.01 25.07 12.57
CA LEU A 125 -9.63 24.70 12.91
C LEU A 125 -8.84 24.23 11.67
N LEU A 126 -9.43 23.34 10.87
CA LEU A 126 -8.84 22.89 9.59
C LEU A 126 -8.57 24.06 8.66
N LYS A 127 -9.53 24.98 8.52
CA LYS A 127 -9.36 26.18 7.72
C LYS A 127 -8.25 27.07 8.25
N SER A 128 -8.21 27.32 9.56
CA SER A 128 -7.16 28.13 10.18
C SER A 128 -5.78 27.51 9.96
N ARG A 129 -5.66 26.17 10.06
CA ARG A 129 -4.41 25.44 9.80
C ARG A 129 -3.98 25.56 8.34
N LEU A 130 -4.91 25.40 7.40
CA LEU A 130 -4.63 25.54 5.97
C LEU A 130 -4.22 26.98 5.60
N ASP A 131 -4.98 27.98 6.05
CA ASP A 131 -4.68 29.39 5.80
C ASP A 131 -3.33 29.78 6.42
N TYR A 132 -2.98 29.20 7.59
CA TYR A 132 -1.66 29.35 8.19
C TYR A 132 -0.55 28.79 7.30
N MET A 133 -0.65 27.53 6.87
CA MET A 133 0.31 26.92 5.96
C MET A 133 0.50 27.76 4.69
N LEU A 134 -0.60 28.18 4.06
CA LEU A 134 -0.57 29.01 2.85
C LEU A 134 0.10 30.37 3.10
N SER A 135 -0.08 30.98 4.27
CA SER A 135 0.58 32.26 4.60
C SER A 135 2.11 32.13 4.60
N VAL A 136 2.65 31.10 5.24
CA VAL A 136 4.10 30.88 5.31
C VAL A 136 4.66 30.49 3.94
N LEU A 137 3.96 29.61 3.21
CA LEU A 137 4.36 29.23 1.86
C LEU A 137 4.33 30.41 0.88
N LYS A 138 3.38 31.34 1.05
CA LYS A 138 3.32 32.56 0.26
C LYS A 138 4.54 33.45 0.52
N ASP A 139 4.90 33.64 1.79
CA ASP A 139 6.10 34.41 2.15
C ASP A 139 7.36 33.78 1.53
N CYS A 140 7.46 32.45 1.52
CA CYS A 140 8.53 31.73 0.82
C CYS A 140 8.52 31.97 -0.70
N GLN A 141 7.36 31.88 -1.34
CA GLN A 141 7.25 32.05 -2.80
C GLN A 141 7.56 33.50 -3.24
N ASP A 142 7.16 34.49 -2.44
CA ASP A 142 7.32 35.90 -2.77
C ASP A 142 8.79 36.36 -2.74
N VAL A 143 9.68 35.65 -2.04
CA VAL A 143 11.15 35.86 -2.12
C VAL A 143 11.63 35.84 -3.57
N TYR A 144 11.05 34.99 -4.40
CA TYR A 144 11.46 34.81 -5.80
C TYR A 144 10.69 35.69 -6.80
N GLN A 145 9.78 36.57 -6.37
CA GLN A 145 8.88 37.29 -7.31
C GLN A 145 9.61 38.18 -8.34
N HIS A 146 10.82 38.65 -7.99
CA HIS A 146 11.69 39.46 -8.84
C HIS A 146 12.91 38.71 -9.37
N ASP A 147 12.98 37.39 -9.13
CA ASP A 147 14.08 36.57 -9.59
C ASP A 147 14.17 36.56 -11.13
N LYS A 148 15.39 36.57 -11.65
CA LYS A 148 15.71 36.50 -13.09
C LYS A 148 16.55 35.28 -13.44
N THR A 149 16.83 34.41 -12.46
CA THR A 149 17.70 33.24 -12.58
C THR A 149 16.95 31.94 -12.86
N GLY A 150 15.62 32.01 -12.96
CA GLY A 150 14.75 30.86 -13.27
C GLY A 150 13.85 30.43 -12.11
N MET A 151 13.86 31.16 -11.00
CA MET A 151 13.10 30.83 -9.79
C MET A 151 11.81 31.64 -9.64
N LYS A 152 11.50 32.54 -10.58
CA LYS A 152 10.30 33.40 -10.47
C LYS A 152 9.02 32.56 -10.38
N GLY A 153 8.35 32.62 -9.23
CA GLY A 153 7.12 31.88 -8.92
C GLY A 153 7.35 30.50 -8.30
N PHE A 154 8.61 30.09 -8.10
CA PHE A 154 9.00 28.83 -7.48
C PHE A 154 8.59 28.75 -6.00
N LEU A 155 8.23 27.54 -5.57
CA LEU A 155 8.00 27.16 -4.20
C LEU A 155 8.29 25.65 -4.06
N GLY A 156 9.40 25.31 -3.42
CA GLY A 156 9.82 23.92 -3.21
C GLY A 156 10.62 23.75 -1.93
N GLY A 157 10.72 22.51 -1.45
CA GLY A 157 11.36 22.18 -0.16
C GLY A 157 12.73 21.52 -0.26
N GLN A 158 13.06 20.92 -1.41
CA GLN A 158 14.32 20.18 -1.59
C GLN A 158 15.52 21.13 -1.73
N PRO A 159 16.70 20.76 -1.21
CA PRO A 159 17.91 21.59 -1.25
C PRO A 159 18.63 21.51 -2.61
N ILE A 160 17.93 21.89 -3.68
CA ILE A 160 18.37 21.72 -5.07
C ILE A 160 18.13 22.96 -5.95
N ASN A 161 17.98 24.15 -5.37
CA ASN A 161 17.67 25.38 -6.12
C ASN A 161 18.62 25.64 -7.31
N GLU A 162 19.92 25.30 -7.19
CA GLU A 162 20.86 25.43 -8.31
C GLU A 162 20.53 24.51 -9.49
N VAL A 163 20.02 23.30 -9.24
CA VAL A 163 19.57 22.39 -10.30
C VAL A 163 18.43 23.01 -11.11
N TRP A 164 17.50 23.71 -10.45
CA TRP A 164 16.41 24.42 -11.14
C TRP A 164 16.92 25.56 -12.00
N ARG A 165 17.91 26.34 -11.52
CA ARG A 165 18.53 27.42 -12.30
C ARG A 165 19.27 26.88 -13.53
N GLU A 166 19.98 25.78 -13.40
CA GLU A 166 20.66 25.11 -14.51
C GLU A 166 19.66 24.57 -15.56
N LEU A 167 18.57 23.94 -15.10
CA LEU A 167 17.50 23.48 -16.00
C LEU A 167 16.85 24.64 -16.76
N TYR A 168 16.60 25.76 -16.08
CA TYR A 168 16.07 26.97 -16.71
C TYR A 168 17.00 27.50 -17.82
N GLN A 169 18.31 27.32 -17.69
CA GLN A 169 19.30 27.68 -18.71
C GLN A 169 19.46 26.64 -19.84
N GLY A 170 18.70 25.54 -19.80
CA GLY A 170 18.76 24.46 -20.79
C GLY A 170 19.77 23.34 -20.46
N ASN A 171 20.41 23.37 -19.28
CA ASN A 171 21.37 22.36 -18.86
C ASN A 171 20.68 21.17 -18.18
N ALA A 172 20.12 20.26 -18.98
CA ALA A 172 19.46 19.04 -18.50
C ALA A 172 20.36 18.13 -17.63
N LYS A 173 21.69 18.16 -17.83
CA LYS A 173 22.63 17.28 -17.11
C LYS A 173 22.74 17.62 -15.63
N ALA A 174 22.44 18.85 -15.23
CA ALA A 174 22.42 19.25 -13.82
C ALA A 174 21.38 18.46 -13.00
N PHE A 175 20.38 17.86 -13.66
CA PHE A 175 19.38 17.02 -13.02
C PHE A 175 19.89 15.62 -12.65
N ASP A 176 20.90 15.09 -13.36
CA ASP A 176 21.36 13.71 -13.21
C ASP A 176 21.77 13.32 -11.78
N PRO A 177 22.51 14.13 -11.01
CA PRO A 177 22.91 13.80 -9.64
C PRO A 177 21.74 13.68 -8.66
N VAL A 178 20.60 14.32 -8.94
CA VAL A 178 19.44 14.40 -8.03
C VAL A 178 18.26 13.56 -8.48
N ARG A 179 18.38 12.81 -9.59
CA ARG A 179 17.30 11.96 -10.11
C ARG A 179 16.73 11.00 -9.07
N GLY A 180 17.57 10.40 -8.23
CA GLY A 180 17.15 9.47 -7.18
C GLY A 180 16.30 10.10 -6.07
N TRP A 181 16.21 11.44 -6.03
CA TRP A 181 15.38 12.20 -5.07
C TRP A 181 14.07 12.68 -5.70
N VAL A 182 13.78 12.25 -6.93
CA VAL A 182 12.53 12.47 -7.66
C VAL A 182 12.00 13.93 -7.59
N PRO A 183 12.77 14.96 -8.01
CA PRO A 183 12.40 16.34 -7.75
C PRO A 183 11.04 16.80 -8.26
N PHE A 184 10.67 16.41 -9.49
CA PHE A 184 9.37 16.74 -10.06
C PHE A 184 8.21 16.05 -9.34
N TYR A 185 8.42 14.91 -8.67
CA TYR A 185 7.41 14.32 -7.80
C TYR A 185 7.12 15.21 -6.58
N CYS A 186 8.15 15.83 -6.00
CA CYS A 186 8.01 16.75 -4.86
C CYS A 186 7.27 18.02 -5.28
N GLU A 187 7.67 18.63 -6.40
CA GLU A 187 6.99 19.80 -6.96
C GLU A 187 5.53 19.51 -7.34
N HIS A 188 5.26 18.31 -7.88
CA HIS A 188 3.89 17.85 -8.14
C HIS A 188 3.03 17.91 -6.86
N LYS A 189 3.53 17.48 -5.69
CA LYS A 189 2.72 17.52 -4.45
C LYS A 189 2.43 18.94 -3.99
N VAL A 190 3.40 19.85 -4.13
CA VAL A 190 3.19 21.25 -3.79
C VAL A 190 2.13 21.86 -4.72
N MET A 191 2.24 21.62 -6.02
CA MET A 191 1.26 22.11 -7.01
C MET A 191 -0.13 21.52 -6.78
N ALA A 192 -0.25 20.21 -6.53
CA ALA A 192 -1.50 19.55 -6.21
C ALA A 192 -2.11 20.12 -4.91
N GLY A 193 -1.31 20.32 -3.87
CA GLY A 193 -1.73 20.93 -2.61
C GLY A 193 -2.30 22.34 -2.78
N LEU A 194 -1.63 23.20 -3.56
CA LEU A 194 -2.11 24.55 -3.84
C LEU A 194 -3.38 24.54 -4.71
N ARG A 195 -3.44 23.66 -5.72
CA ARG A 195 -4.62 23.44 -6.55
C ARG A 195 -5.81 23.04 -5.66
N ASP A 196 -5.64 22.02 -4.82
CA ASP A 196 -6.70 21.46 -3.98
C ASP A 196 -7.15 22.47 -2.92
N ALA A 197 -6.23 23.22 -2.31
CA ALA A 197 -6.58 24.32 -1.42
C ALA A 197 -7.50 25.35 -2.10
N TYR A 198 -7.30 25.65 -3.38
CA TYR A 198 -8.25 26.48 -4.13
C TYR A 198 -9.57 25.75 -4.42
N LEU A 199 -9.53 24.52 -4.93
CA LEU A 199 -10.72 23.79 -5.36
C LEU A 199 -11.71 23.55 -4.21
N TYR A 200 -11.22 23.09 -3.07
CA TYR A 200 -12.07 22.69 -1.94
C TYR A 200 -12.45 23.83 -1.00
N THR A 201 -11.76 24.98 -1.07
CA THR A 201 -12.01 26.11 -0.15
C THR A 201 -12.30 27.45 -0.83
N GLY A 202 -12.09 27.55 -2.14
CA GLY A 202 -12.17 28.81 -2.89
C GLY A 202 -11.04 29.81 -2.59
N ASN A 203 -9.96 29.37 -1.92
CA ASN A 203 -8.88 30.26 -1.50
C ASN A 203 -8.14 30.85 -2.72
N LYS A 204 -8.31 32.17 -2.94
CA LYS A 204 -7.72 32.89 -4.07
C LYS A 204 -6.21 33.05 -3.97
N THR A 205 -5.65 33.09 -2.76
CA THR A 205 -4.21 33.12 -2.54
C THR A 205 -3.59 31.82 -3.03
N ALA A 206 -4.14 30.67 -2.66
CA ALA A 206 -3.70 29.37 -3.16
C ALA A 206 -3.80 29.27 -4.69
N LYS A 207 -4.90 29.76 -5.28
CA LYS A 207 -5.06 29.84 -6.74
C LYS A 207 -3.92 30.59 -7.42
N GLU A 208 -3.57 31.75 -6.88
CA GLU A 208 -2.52 32.61 -7.43
C GLU A 208 -1.13 31.98 -7.23
N MET A 209 -0.86 31.38 -6.08
CA MET A 209 0.39 30.66 -5.83
C MET A 209 0.57 29.48 -6.79
N TYR A 210 -0.51 28.72 -7.03
CA TYR A 210 -0.54 27.63 -8.01
C TYR A 210 -0.30 28.12 -9.43
N ARG A 211 -0.91 29.24 -9.83
CA ARG A 211 -0.66 29.89 -11.13
C ARG A 211 0.81 30.25 -11.30
N LYS A 212 1.42 30.85 -10.27
CA LYS A 212 2.85 31.20 -10.25
C LYS A 212 3.74 29.97 -10.39
N MET A 213 3.40 28.86 -9.72
CA MET A 213 4.11 27.58 -9.88
C MET A 213 3.97 27.03 -11.31
N ALA A 214 2.77 27.05 -11.90
CA ALA A 214 2.58 26.62 -13.28
C ALA A 214 3.34 27.51 -14.28
N ASP A 215 3.39 28.82 -14.04
CA ASP A 215 4.20 29.77 -14.82
C ASP A 215 5.69 29.49 -14.70
N TRP A 216 6.17 29.21 -13.49
CA TRP A 216 7.54 28.80 -13.23
C TRP A 216 7.88 27.52 -13.98
N THR A 217 7.04 26.48 -13.88
CA THR A 217 7.26 25.20 -14.57
C THR A 217 7.33 25.38 -16.08
N VAL A 218 6.44 26.17 -16.68
CA VAL A 218 6.47 26.48 -18.13
C VAL A 218 7.78 27.18 -18.49
N ALA A 219 8.22 28.15 -17.69
CA ALA A 219 9.47 28.87 -17.93
C ALA A 219 10.70 27.99 -17.77
N LEU A 220 10.71 27.10 -16.77
CA LEU A 220 11.79 26.16 -16.47
C LEU A 220 12.11 25.25 -17.66
N ILE A 221 11.08 24.69 -18.30
CA ILE A 221 11.27 23.69 -19.36
C ILE A 221 11.42 24.28 -20.77
N ARG A 222 11.19 25.59 -20.95
CA ARG A 222 11.06 26.21 -22.28
C ARG A 222 12.33 26.13 -23.14
N HIS A 223 13.48 25.96 -22.50
CA HIS A 223 14.80 25.90 -23.14
C HIS A 223 15.31 24.47 -23.32
N LEU A 224 14.52 23.47 -22.91
CA LEU A 224 14.86 22.05 -23.06
C LEU A 224 14.33 21.51 -24.38
N SER A 225 15.13 20.71 -25.07
CA SER A 225 14.67 19.95 -26.23
C SER A 225 13.70 18.85 -25.82
N THR A 226 12.94 18.32 -26.78
CA THR A 226 12.06 17.16 -26.56
C THR A 226 12.84 15.97 -26.01
N GLU A 227 14.03 15.70 -26.53
CA GLU A 227 14.90 14.60 -26.10
C GLU A 227 15.38 14.80 -24.66
N GLN A 228 15.76 16.02 -24.30
CA GLN A 228 16.14 16.36 -22.92
C GLN A 228 14.96 16.17 -21.96
N MET A 229 13.77 16.65 -22.33
CA MET A 229 12.56 16.43 -21.54
C MET A 229 12.25 14.94 -21.38
N GLN A 230 12.23 14.16 -22.46
CA GLN A 230 11.98 12.71 -22.36
C GLN A 230 13.05 11.97 -21.55
N SER A 231 14.31 12.41 -21.60
CA SER A 231 15.38 11.90 -20.74
C SER A 231 15.11 12.17 -19.26
N ILE A 232 14.64 13.37 -18.89
CA ILE A 232 14.22 13.72 -17.53
C ILE A 232 13.07 12.80 -17.08
N LEU A 233 12.08 12.52 -17.93
CA LEU A 233 10.91 11.70 -17.61
C LEU A 233 11.18 10.19 -17.45
N ASN A 234 12.43 9.74 -17.64
CA ASN A 234 12.90 8.44 -17.17
C ASN A 234 12.98 8.38 -15.63
N THR A 235 12.98 9.54 -14.97
CA THR A 235 12.87 9.69 -13.52
C THR A 235 11.40 9.94 -13.15
N GLU A 236 11.00 9.57 -11.93
CA GLU A 236 9.65 9.84 -11.43
C GLU A 236 9.35 11.34 -11.34
N GLN A 237 8.18 11.71 -11.87
CA GLN A 237 7.66 13.08 -11.88
C GLN A 237 6.27 13.19 -11.23
N GLY A 238 5.75 12.14 -10.62
CA GLY A 238 4.35 12.08 -10.21
C GLY A 238 3.39 12.47 -11.34
N GLY A 239 2.37 13.27 -11.04
CA GLY A 239 1.36 13.77 -11.97
C GLY A 239 1.64 15.21 -12.43
N MET A 240 2.89 15.59 -12.75
CA MET A 240 3.19 16.93 -13.29
C MET A 240 2.35 17.27 -14.52
N ASN A 241 2.12 16.27 -15.40
CA ASN A 241 1.24 16.43 -16.55
C ASN A 241 -0.22 16.69 -16.14
N GLU A 242 -0.73 16.03 -15.10
CA GLU A 242 -2.07 16.27 -14.53
C GLU A 242 -2.20 17.70 -14.00
N VAL A 243 -1.32 18.14 -13.10
CA VAL A 243 -1.42 19.48 -12.50
C VAL A 243 -1.18 20.60 -13.51
N LEU A 244 -0.56 20.35 -14.66
CA LEU A 244 -0.46 21.35 -15.73
C LEU A 244 -1.70 21.34 -16.63
N ALA A 245 -2.31 20.18 -16.84
CA ALA A 245 -3.61 20.07 -17.53
C ALA A 245 -4.72 20.78 -16.73
N ASP A 246 -4.74 20.62 -15.41
CA ASP A 246 -5.67 21.34 -14.53
C ASP A 246 -5.43 22.85 -14.56
N ALA A 247 -4.16 23.30 -14.64
CA ALA A 247 -3.84 24.71 -14.79
C ALA A 247 -4.41 25.28 -16.11
N TYR A 248 -4.37 24.49 -17.19
CA TYR A 248 -5.03 24.88 -18.44
C TYR A 248 -6.55 25.06 -18.24
N THR A 249 -7.23 24.12 -17.60
CA THR A 249 -8.67 24.23 -17.32
C THR A 249 -9.01 25.43 -16.43
N ILE A 250 -8.20 25.69 -15.40
CA ILE A 250 -8.48 26.77 -14.42
C ILE A 250 -8.17 28.17 -14.97
N PHE A 251 -7.16 28.31 -15.84
CA PHE A 251 -6.65 29.62 -16.28
C PHE A 251 -6.82 29.89 -17.78
N GLY A 252 -7.19 28.89 -18.60
CA GLY A 252 -7.48 29.02 -20.03
C GLY A 252 -6.27 29.29 -20.93
N ASN A 253 -5.04 29.31 -20.40
CA ASN A 253 -3.85 29.62 -21.19
C ASN A 253 -3.19 28.34 -21.77
N LYS A 254 -3.16 28.26 -23.11
CA LYS A 254 -2.63 27.10 -23.85
C LYS A 254 -1.21 26.68 -23.46
N LYS A 255 -0.38 27.59 -22.96
CA LYS A 255 0.99 27.26 -22.52
C LYS A 255 1.04 26.16 -21.46
N TYR A 256 0.00 26.04 -20.62
CA TYR A 256 -0.07 24.99 -19.60
C TYR A 256 -0.38 23.63 -20.21
N LEU A 257 -1.28 23.55 -21.20
CA LEU A 257 -1.55 22.31 -21.92
C LEU A 257 -0.33 21.84 -22.72
N GLU A 258 0.41 22.75 -23.34
CA GLU A 258 1.66 22.41 -24.03
C GLU A 258 2.72 21.90 -23.05
N ALA A 259 2.83 22.51 -21.87
CA ALA A 259 3.70 21.99 -20.82
C ALA A 259 3.24 20.62 -20.31
N ALA A 260 1.94 20.39 -20.12
CA ALA A 260 1.38 19.09 -19.75
C ALA A 260 1.74 18.00 -20.76
N LYS A 261 1.66 18.32 -22.07
CA LYS A 261 2.10 17.43 -23.15
C LYS A 261 3.61 17.20 -23.13
N ALA A 262 4.42 18.22 -22.84
CA ALA A 262 5.88 18.07 -22.69
C ALA A 262 6.25 17.16 -21.51
N PHE A 263 5.50 17.20 -20.41
CA PHE A 263 5.64 16.28 -19.26
C PHE A 263 5.05 14.88 -19.50
N SER A 264 4.44 14.64 -20.66
CA SER A 264 3.93 13.31 -21.01
C SER A 264 5.06 12.43 -21.53
N HIS A 265 5.37 11.37 -20.79
CA HIS A 265 6.42 10.42 -21.16
C HIS A 265 5.96 9.58 -22.37
N GLN A 266 6.47 9.90 -23.55
CA GLN A 266 5.99 9.35 -24.84
C GLN A 266 6.15 7.84 -24.90
N LYS A 267 7.23 7.27 -24.33
CA LYS A 267 7.40 5.82 -24.22
C LYS A 267 6.20 5.13 -23.55
N MET A 268 5.58 5.76 -22.55
CA MET A 268 4.43 5.21 -21.84
C MET A 268 3.13 5.42 -22.63
N VAL A 269 2.97 6.58 -23.29
CA VAL A 269 1.85 6.82 -24.22
C VAL A 269 1.86 5.77 -25.32
N ASP A 270 2.97 5.65 -26.04
CA ASP A 270 3.08 4.80 -27.23
C ASP A 270 3.07 3.30 -26.87
N GLY A 271 3.64 2.93 -25.73
CA GLY A 271 3.71 1.54 -25.27
C GLY A 271 2.37 0.90 -24.90
N MET A 272 1.33 1.71 -24.64
CA MET A 272 -0.01 1.26 -24.29
C MET A 272 -1.07 1.61 -25.35
N GLN A 273 -0.69 1.78 -26.62
CA GLN A 273 -1.69 1.95 -27.69
C GLN A 273 -2.52 0.69 -27.95
N THR A 274 -1.99 -0.47 -27.59
CA THR A 274 -2.70 -1.75 -27.48
C THR A 274 -2.54 -2.31 -26.07
N LEU A 275 -3.47 -3.16 -25.63
CA LEU A 275 -3.35 -3.82 -24.33
C LEU A 275 -2.13 -4.76 -24.36
N ASN A 276 -1.12 -4.46 -23.55
CA ASN A 276 0.11 -5.24 -23.45
C ASN A 276 0.43 -5.54 -21.97
N THR A 277 0.12 -6.76 -21.55
CA THR A 277 0.27 -7.21 -20.16
C THR A 277 1.72 -7.53 -19.75
N THR A 278 2.72 -7.26 -20.58
CA THR A 278 4.15 -7.38 -20.21
C THR A 278 4.89 -6.04 -20.24
N PHE A 279 4.31 -4.99 -20.84
CA PHE A 279 4.96 -3.69 -20.98
C PHE A 279 5.31 -3.01 -19.65
N LEU A 280 4.50 -3.27 -18.61
CA LEU A 280 4.69 -2.71 -17.26
C LEU A 280 5.59 -3.56 -16.36
N ASP A 281 6.01 -4.74 -16.79
CA ASP A 281 6.77 -5.66 -15.94
C ASP A 281 8.05 -5.00 -15.40
N ASN A 282 8.27 -5.16 -14.09
CA ASN A 282 9.38 -4.62 -13.32
C ASN A 282 9.45 -3.08 -13.29
N ARG A 283 8.41 -2.36 -13.71
CA ARG A 283 8.34 -0.91 -13.54
C ARG A 283 7.86 -0.58 -12.14
N HIS A 284 8.45 0.45 -11.52
CA HIS A 284 7.93 1.03 -10.28
C HIS A 284 6.51 1.54 -10.52
N ALA A 285 5.54 0.97 -9.82
CA ALA A 285 4.12 1.07 -10.14
C ALA A 285 3.58 2.48 -9.85
N ASN A 286 3.85 3.03 -8.67
CA ASN A 286 3.37 4.35 -8.27
C ASN A 286 3.96 5.48 -9.13
N THR A 287 5.10 5.26 -9.79
CA THR A 287 5.62 6.22 -10.77
C THR A 287 4.78 6.24 -12.04
N GLN A 288 4.18 5.11 -12.44
CA GLN A 288 3.46 5.02 -13.70
C GLN A 288 2.01 5.51 -13.59
N VAL A 289 1.27 5.12 -12.54
CA VAL A 289 -0.17 5.43 -12.43
C VAL A 289 -0.47 6.93 -12.58
N PRO A 290 0.25 7.86 -11.91
CA PRO A 290 0.05 9.30 -12.08
C PRO A 290 0.30 9.82 -13.50
N LYS A 291 1.18 9.18 -14.28
CA LYS A 291 1.39 9.54 -15.69
C LYS A 291 0.10 9.30 -16.48
N TYR A 292 -0.56 8.17 -16.28
CA TYR A 292 -1.79 7.79 -16.96
C TYR A 292 -3.01 8.58 -16.47
N ILE A 293 -3.05 8.99 -15.20
CA ILE A 293 -4.01 10.00 -14.72
C ILE A 293 -3.86 11.29 -15.55
N GLY A 294 -2.63 11.79 -15.69
CA GLY A 294 -2.39 12.98 -16.49
C GLY A 294 -2.65 12.79 -18.00
N PHE A 295 -2.49 11.58 -18.54
CA PHE A 295 -2.88 11.28 -19.93
C PHE A 295 -4.40 11.38 -20.10
N GLU A 296 -5.17 10.78 -19.19
CA GLU A 296 -6.63 10.89 -19.23
C GLU A 296 -7.08 12.34 -19.10
N ARG A 297 -6.48 13.12 -18.18
CA ARG A 297 -6.73 14.58 -18.09
C ARG A 297 -6.44 15.30 -19.40
N ILE A 298 -5.27 15.09 -20.01
CA ILE A 298 -4.93 15.73 -21.29
C ILE A 298 -5.93 15.35 -22.39
N ALA A 299 -6.46 14.11 -22.37
CA ALA A 299 -7.44 13.67 -23.34
C ALA A 299 -8.77 14.44 -23.25
N GLU A 300 -9.19 14.86 -22.05
CA GLU A 300 -10.37 15.73 -21.85
C GLU A 300 -10.23 17.05 -22.63
N MET A 301 -9.01 17.60 -22.68
CA MET A 301 -8.73 18.89 -23.33
C MET A 301 -8.20 18.77 -24.76
N SER A 302 -7.82 17.57 -25.19
CA SER A 302 -7.30 17.27 -26.55
C SER A 302 -7.98 16.05 -27.17
N PRO A 303 -9.32 16.03 -27.31
CA PRO A 303 -10.08 14.84 -27.72
C PRO A 303 -9.74 14.32 -29.12
N ALA A 304 -9.11 15.15 -29.97
CA ALA A 304 -8.63 14.73 -31.29
C ALA A 304 -7.42 13.79 -31.22
N ASP A 305 -6.55 13.91 -30.19
CA ASP A 305 -5.41 13.00 -29.98
C ASP A 305 -5.82 11.84 -29.08
N LYS A 306 -6.38 10.81 -29.71
CA LYS A 306 -6.92 9.62 -29.02
C LYS A 306 -5.85 8.79 -28.32
N ARG A 307 -4.55 9.02 -28.58
CA ARG A 307 -3.46 8.21 -28.01
C ARG A 307 -3.45 8.25 -26.49
N TYR A 308 -3.74 9.41 -25.89
CA TYR A 308 -3.74 9.60 -24.45
C TYR A 308 -4.84 8.80 -23.76
N ALA A 309 -6.10 8.96 -24.18
CA ALA A 309 -7.23 8.19 -23.65
C ALA A 309 -7.06 6.68 -23.87
N LYS A 310 -6.54 6.28 -25.04
CA LYS A 310 -6.29 4.87 -25.35
C LYS A 310 -5.23 4.26 -24.43
N ALA A 311 -4.14 4.99 -24.19
CA ALA A 311 -3.07 4.57 -23.29
C ALA A 311 -3.58 4.44 -21.84
N ALA A 312 -4.33 5.43 -21.34
CA ALA A 312 -4.92 5.42 -20.00
C ALA A 312 -5.88 4.24 -19.80
N GLN A 313 -6.79 4.02 -20.76
CA GLN A 313 -7.74 2.90 -20.70
C GLN A 313 -7.03 1.54 -20.71
N ASN A 314 -6.11 1.31 -21.66
CA ASN A 314 -5.38 0.04 -21.74
C ASN A 314 -4.48 -0.20 -20.51
N PHE A 315 -3.89 0.86 -19.94
CA PHE A 315 -3.14 0.77 -18.69
C PHE A 315 -4.03 0.33 -17.53
N TRP A 316 -5.20 0.96 -17.38
CA TRP A 316 -6.15 0.56 -16.35
C TRP A 316 -6.60 -0.89 -16.55
N ASP A 317 -6.90 -1.29 -17.79
CA ASP A 317 -7.30 -2.66 -18.11
C ASP A 317 -6.20 -3.69 -17.76
N ASP A 318 -4.92 -3.38 -18.01
CA ASP A 318 -3.81 -4.25 -17.58
C ASP A 318 -3.74 -4.36 -16.04
N VAL A 319 -3.68 -3.22 -15.35
CA VAL A 319 -3.45 -3.19 -13.91
C VAL A 319 -4.64 -3.77 -13.13
N ALA A 320 -5.86 -3.36 -13.45
CA ALA A 320 -7.06 -3.79 -12.75
C ALA A 320 -7.36 -5.28 -12.94
N ASN A 321 -7.17 -5.81 -14.15
CA ASN A 321 -7.58 -7.19 -14.46
C ASN A 321 -6.46 -8.24 -14.28
N TYR A 322 -5.18 -7.86 -14.37
CA TYR A 322 -4.07 -8.84 -14.41
C TYR A 322 -3.02 -8.66 -13.31
N ARG A 323 -3.00 -7.51 -12.63
CA ARG A 323 -1.96 -7.19 -11.63
C ARG A 323 -2.49 -6.87 -10.24
N THR A 324 -3.81 -6.75 -10.11
CA THR A 324 -4.47 -6.44 -8.84
C THR A 324 -4.74 -7.72 -8.04
N THR A 325 -4.47 -7.65 -6.74
CA THR A 325 -4.59 -8.76 -5.78
C THR A 325 -5.94 -8.73 -5.06
N CYS A 326 -6.19 -9.71 -4.18
CA CYS A 326 -7.43 -9.84 -3.40
C CYS A 326 -7.76 -8.66 -2.45
N ILE A 327 -6.84 -7.71 -2.25
CA ILE A 327 -7.13 -6.47 -1.52
C ILE A 327 -7.54 -5.31 -2.43
N GLY A 328 -7.41 -5.44 -3.76
CA GLY A 328 -7.59 -4.33 -4.71
C GLY A 328 -6.30 -3.52 -4.96
N GLY A 329 -5.22 -3.85 -4.23
CA GLY A 329 -3.88 -3.29 -4.43
C GLY A 329 -3.03 -4.13 -5.38
N ASN A 330 -1.95 -3.52 -5.87
CA ASN A 330 -0.97 -4.14 -6.76
C ASN A 330 0.47 -3.82 -6.33
N SER A 331 1.44 -4.43 -7.03
CA SER A 331 2.89 -4.34 -6.81
C SER A 331 3.40 -5.14 -5.60
N VAL A 332 4.70 -5.42 -5.62
CA VAL A 332 5.49 -5.98 -4.51
C VAL A 332 6.81 -5.23 -4.51
N GLU A 333 7.26 -4.78 -3.34
CA GLU A 333 8.41 -3.87 -3.22
C GLU A 333 8.27 -2.70 -4.21
N GLU A 334 7.06 -2.15 -4.34
CA GLU A 334 6.70 -1.01 -5.21
C GLU A 334 6.70 -1.29 -6.73
N HIS A 335 7.04 -2.49 -7.19
CA HIS A 335 7.18 -2.79 -8.62
C HIS A 335 6.08 -3.73 -9.13
N PHE A 336 5.62 -3.50 -10.37
CA PHE A 336 4.75 -4.45 -11.06
C PHE A 336 5.50 -5.76 -11.32
N LEU A 337 4.90 -6.88 -10.96
CA LEU A 337 5.48 -8.20 -11.20
C LEU A 337 5.22 -8.69 -12.62
N SER A 338 6.21 -9.35 -13.20
CA SER A 338 5.99 -10.23 -14.36
C SER A 338 5.29 -11.51 -13.92
N LYS A 339 4.61 -12.18 -14.86
CA LYS A 339 3.96 -13.47 -14.61
C LYS A 339 4.92 -14.49 -13.96
N ALA A 340 6.16 -14.58 -14.44
CA ALA A 340 7.17 -15.51 -13.94
C ALA A 340 7.60 -15.26 -12.48
N ASN A 341 7.37 -14.05 -11.95
CA ASN A 341 7.79 -13.65 -10.61
C ASN A 341 6.60 -13.54 -9.63
N SER A 342 5.44 -14.10 -9.97
CA SER A 342 4.20 -13.92 -9.20
C SER A 342 4.21 -14.59 -7.82
N ASN A 343 5.11 -15.56 -7.59
CA ASN A 343 5.36 -16.13 -6.26
C ASN A 343 5.75 -15.06 -5.23
N ARG A 344 6.33 -13.93 -5.68
CA ARG A 344 6.73 -12.83 -4.80
C ARG A 344 5.56 -12.17 -4.05
N TYR A 345 4.31 -12.30 -4.52
CA TYR A 345 3.14 -11.86 -3.75
C TYR A 345 3.04 -12.57 -2.39
N ILE A 346 3.54 -13.80 -2.30
CA ILE A 346 3.51 -14.64 -1.10
C ILE A 346 4.88 -14.63 -0.41
N ASP A 347 5.97 -14.69 -1.18
CA ASP A 347 7.31 -14.85 -0.62
C ASP A 347 7.85 -13.57 0.03
N ARG A 348 7.40 -12.39 -0.43
CA ARG A 348 7.88 -11.10 0.06
C ARG A 348 6.93 -10.48 1.07
N ALA A 349 7.50 -9.91 2.13
CA ALA A 349 6.72 -9.22 3.15
C ALA A 349 6.22 -7.85 2.65
N ASP A 350 6.97 -7.17 1.79
CA ASP A 350 6.61 -5.87 1.23
C ASP A 350 5.62 -6.04 0.06
N GLY A 351 4.35 -6.25 0.41
CA GLY A 351 3.24 -6.47 -0.52
C GLY A 351 2.79 -5.19 -1.25
N PRO A 352 1.51 -5.10 -1.67
CA PRO A 352 0.99 -3.90 -2.32
C PRO A 352 1.18 -2.61 -1.52
N GLU A 353 1.65 -1.56 -2.22
CA GLU A 353 1.77 -0.19 -1.72
C GLU A 353 0.39 0.52 -1.74
N SER A 354 0.08 1.28 -0.68
CA SER A 354 -1.19 1.98 -0.56
C SER A 354 -1.34 3.18 -1.51
N CYS A 355 -0.24 3.87 -1.89
CA CYS A 355 -0.28 4.94 -2.90
C CYS A 355 -0.83 4.46 -4.25
N ASN A 356 -0.46 3.24 -4.67
CA ASN A 356 -0.88 2.69 -5.96
C ASN A 356 -2.39 2.54 -6.01
N SER A 357 -2.97 2.16 -4.87
CA SER A 357 -4.42 1.95 -4.75
C SER A 357 -5.14 3.28 -4.85
N ASN A 358 -4.70 4.32 -4.12
CA ASN A 358 -5.24 5.67 -4.27
C ASN A 358 -5.16 6.19 -5.71
N ASN A 359 -4.00 6.05 -6.36
CA ASN A 359 -3.84 6.53 -7.73
C ASN A 359 -4.66 5.70 -8.74
N MET A 360 -4.86 4.40 -8.52
CA MET A 360 -5.76 3.60 -9.34
C MET A 360 -7.22 3.98 -9.13
N LEU A 361 -7.63 4.33 -7.90
CA LEU A 361 -8.96 4.89 -7.62
C LEU A 361 -9.17 6.22 -8.37
N LYS A 362 -8.17 7.11 -8.33
CA LYS A 362 -8.18 8.39 -9.04
C LYS A 362 -8.21 8.22 -10.57
N LEU A 363 -7.53 7.22 -11.12
CA LEU A 363 -7.67 6.91 -12.54
C LEU A 363 -9.07 6.34 -12.86
N SER A 364 -9.61 5.52 -11.97
CA SER A 364 -10.94 4.92 -12.13
C SER A 364 -12.05 5.97 -12.14
N GLU A 365 -12.01 6.97 -11.25
CA GLU A 365 -13.00 8.05 -11.23
C GLU A 365 -13.00 8.86 -12.54
N ILE A 366 -11.83 9.25 -13.06
CA ILE A 366 -11.74 10.03 -14.29
C ILE A 366 -12.19 9.21 -15.52
N LEU A 367 -11.83 7.92 -15.57
CA LEU A 367 -12.32 7.03 -16.63
C LEU A 367 -13.84 6.81 -16.53
N ALA A 368 -14.40 6.74 -15.31
CA ALA A 368 -15.83 6.65 -15.09
C ALA A 368 -16.56 7.93 -15.53
N ASP A 369 -15.96 9.10 -15.34
CA ASP A 369 -16.50 10.37 -15.82
C ASP A 369 -16.65 10.39 -17.34
N ARG A 370 -15.63 9.91 -18.09
CA ARG A 370 -15.70 9.88 -19.56
C ARG A 370 -16.62 8.78 -20.11
N THR A 371 -16.65 7.61 -19.47
CA THR A 371 -17.27 6.40 -20.06
C THR A 371 -18.59 6.00 -19.43
N HIS A 372 -18.83 6.42 -18.18
CA HIS A 372 -19.92 5.97 -17.33
C HIS A 372 -20.01 4.44 -17.18
N ASP A 373 -18.88 3.74 -17.31
CA ASP A 373 -18.79 2.29 -17.16
C ASP A 373 -18.74 1.90 -15.68
N ALA A 374 -19.68 1.05 -15.25
CA ALA A 374 -19.81 0.61 -13.87
C ALA A 374 -18.61 -0.22 -13.37
N ARG A 375 -17.78 -0.79 -14.26
CA ARG A 375 -16.58 -1.56 -13.89
C ARG A 375 -15.58 -0.71 -13.10
N TYR A 376 -15.49 0.58 -13.39
CA TYR A 376 -14.65 1.51 -12.64
C TYR A 376 -15.17 1.69 -11.20
N ALA A 377 -16.49 1.75 -11.01
CA ALA A 377 -17.10 1.83 -9.68
C ALA A 377 -17.01 0.52 -8.89
N ASP A 378 -17.07 -0.63 -9.56
CA ASP A 378 -16.80 -1.94 -8.93
C ASP A 378 -15.36 -2.03 -8.42
N PHE A 379 -14.38 -1.63 -9.23
CA PHE A 379 -12.97 -1.56 -8.80
C PHE A 379 -12.80 -0.56 -7.65
N TYR A 380 -13.50 0.58 -7.73
CA TYR A 380 -13.42 1.63 -6.70
C TYR A 380 -13.93 1.13 -5.36
N GLU A 381 -15.13 0.52 -5.33
CA GLU A 381 -15.71 -0.07 -4.14
C GLU A 381 -14.77 -1.12 -3.53
N TYR A 382 -14.36 -2.09 -4.34
CA TYR A 382 -13.57 -3.23 -3.88
C TYR A 382 -12.25 -2.78 -3.25
N THR A 383 -11.52 -1.90 -3.93
CA THR A 383 -10.22 -1.40 -3.44
C THR A 383 -10.38 -0.50 -2.21
N THR A 384 -11.48 0.27 -2.14
CA THR A 384 -11.78 1.11 -0.98
C THR A 384 -12.07 0.29 0.27
N LEU A 385 -12.96 -0.71 0.14
CA LEU A 385 -13.35 -1.59 1.25
C LEU A 385 -12.20 -2.44 1.76
N ASN A 386 -11.36 -2.95 0.86
CA ASN A 386 -10.38 -3.97 1.20
C ASN A 386 -8.97 -3.42 1.44
N HIS A 387 -8.53 -2.39 0.72
CA HIS A 387 -7.19 -1.83 0.91
C HIS A 387 -7.22 -0.49 1.62
N ILE A 388 -7.91 0.52 1.07
CA ILE A 388 -7.86 1.89 1.61
C ILE A 388 -8.33 1.92 3.07
N LEU A 389 -9.48 1.31 3.37
CA LEU A 389 -9.99 1.26 4.74
C LEU A 389 -9.05 0.52 5.71
N SER A 390 -8.32 -0.50 5.25
CA SER A 390 -7.36 -1.25 6.09
C SER A 390 -6.04 -0.50 6.38
N THR A 391 -5.78 0.59 5.64
CA THR A 391 -4.49 1.31 5.65
C THR A 391 -4.40 2.40 6.71
N GLN A 392 -5.39 2.52 7.59
CA GLN A 392 -5.35 3.38 8.77
C GLN A 392 -5.46 2.53 10.03
N ASP A 393 -4.58 2.74 10.99
CA ASP A 393 -4.75 2.18 12.33
C ASP A 393 -5.99 2.80 12.99
N PRO A 394 -7.03 2.03 13.35
CA PRO A 394 -8.23 2.57 13.98
C PRO A 394 -8.00 3.13 15.39
N LYS A 395 -6.85 2.86 16.02
CA LYS A 395 -6.50 3.40 17.35
C LYS A 395 -5.73 4.71 17.26
N THR A 396 -4.62 4.72 16.53
CA THR A 396 -3.72 5.88 16.45
C THR A 396 -3.93 6.76 15.22
N GLY A 397 -4.61 6.23 14.19
CA GLY A 397 -4.77 6.85 12.88
C GLY A 397 -3.49 6.84 12.02
N GLY A 398 -2.45 6.11 12.42
CA GLY A 398 -1.24 5.90 11.62
C GLY A 398 -1.50 5.18 10.30
N TYR A 399 -0.78 5.55 9.24
CA TYR A 399 -0.98 5.05 7.89
C TYR A 399 -0.07 3.86 7.56
N VAL A 400 -0.55 2.97 6.69
CA VAL A 400 0.20 1.80 6.21
C VAL A 400 0.85 2.08 4.86
N TYR A 401 2.13 1.70 4.73
CA TYR A 401 2.83 1.70 3.45
C TYR A 401 2.55 0.43 2.66
N PHE A 402 3.08 -0.71 3.13
CA PHE A 402 2.89 -2.01 2.53
C PHE A 402 1.86 -2.84 3.30
N THR A 403 0.86 -3.33 2.57
CA THR A 403 -0.07 -4.33 3.07
C THR A 403 0.44 -5.71 2.66
N THR A 404 1.06 -6.42 3.59
CA THR A 404 1.65 -7.73 3.27
C THR A 404 0.59 -8.77 2.89
N LEU A 405 0.86 -9.55 1.86
CA LEU A 405 0.02 -10.69 1.45
C LEU A 405 0.69 -12.03 1.76
N ARG A 406 1.90 -11.98 2.33
CA ARG A 406 2.60 -13.14 2.87
C ARG A 406 1.77 -13.74 4.01
N PRO A 407 1.48 -15.05 3.99
CA PRO A 407 0.82 -15.74 5.09
C PRO A 407 1.50 -15.47 6.44
N GLN A 408 0.70 -15.13 7.45
CA GLN A 408 1.15 -14.74 8.79
C GLN A 408 2.06 -13.50 8.82
N GLY A 409 2.00 -12.66 7.79
CA GLY A 409 2.59 -11.34 7.81
C GLY A 409 1.79 -10.37 8.68
N TYR A 410 2.37 -9.20 8.94
CA TYR A 410 1.70 -8.06 9.56
C TYR A 410 2.13 -6.77 8.85
N ARG A 411 1.39 -5.68 9.10
CA ARG A 411 1.66 -4.36 8.52
C ARG A 411 2.15 -3.39 9.56
N ILE A 412 2.88 -2.37 9.11
CA ILE A 412 3.48 -1.33 9.94
C ILE A 412 2.70 -0.03 9.78
N TYR A 413 2.49 0.67 10.89
CA TYR A 413 1.79 1.94 10.94
C TYR A 413 2.78 3.11 11.11
N SER A 414 2.54 4.19 10.39
CA SER A 414 3.24 5.46 10.62
C SER A 414 2.86 6.05 11.98
N GLN A 415 3.68 7.00 12.43
CA GLN A 415 3.36 7.83 13.59
C GLN A 415 3.40 9.30 13.19
N VAL A 416 2.52 10.09 13.80
CA VAL A 416 2.51 11.55 13.66
C VAL A 416 3.91 12.08 13.95
N ASN A 417 4.39 13.00 13.11
CA ASN A 417 5.70 13.65 13.25
C ASN A 417 6.93 12.72 13.23
N LYS A 418 6.82 11.50 12.67
CA LYS A 418 7.97 10.58 12.49
C LYS A 418 8.15 10.14 11.03
N GLY A 419 7.26 9.30 10.52
CA GLY A 419 7.33 8.79 9.15
C GLY A 419 6.89 9.85 8.14
N MET A 420 7.72 10.14 7.15
CA MET A 420 7.48 11.10 6.07
C MET A 420 7.48 10.38 4.73
N TRP A 421 6.71 9.31 4.63
CA TRP A 421 6.67 8.44 3.45
C TRP A 421 5.67 8.96 2.41
N CYS A 422 5.79 8.50 1.16
CA CYS A 422 4.77 8.77 0.13
C CYS A 422 3.38 8.28 0.59
N CYS A 423 3.31 7.11 1.24
CA CYS A 423 2.07 6.54 1.76
C CYS A 423 1.53 7.29 2.98
N VAL A 424 2.36 8.05 3.71
CA VAL A 424 1.87 8.99 4.73
C VAL A 424 1.17 10.15 4.05
N GLY A 425 1.80 10.76 3.04
CA GLY A 425 1.19 11.84 2.27
C GLY A 425 -0.14 11.42 1.63
N THR A 426 -0.16 10.27 0.96
CA THR A 426 -1.38 9.74 0.35
C THR A 426 -2.42 9.28 1.39
N GLY A 427 -1.98 8.70 2.50
CA GLY A 427 -2.82 8.30 3.62
C GLY A 427 -3.60 9.48 4.21
N MET A 428 -2.92 10.63 4.39
CA MET A 428 -3.56 11.88 4.83
C MET A 428 -4.75 12.30 3.93
N GLU A 429 -4.65 12.06 2.61
CA GLU A 429 -5.71 12.38 1.65
C GLU A 429 -6.83 11.33 1.62
N ASN A 430 -6.47 10.04 1.69
CA ASN A 430 -7.38 8.90 1.50
C ASN A 430 -8.68 9.01 2.30
N HIS A 431 -8.55 9.26 3.60
CA HIS A 431 -9.68 9.11 4.52
C HIS A 431 -10.59 10.34 4.56
N SER A 432 -10.18 11.45 3.95
CA SER A 432 -10.99 12.68 3.89
C SER A 432 -11.96 12.71 2.71
N LYS A 433 -11.84 11.79 1.74
CA LYS A 433 -12.56 11.86 0.45
C LYS A 433 -13.51 10.70 0.15
N TYR A 434 -13.90 9.90 1.15
CA TYR A 434 -14.84 8.78 0.95
C TYR A 434 -16.19 9.20 0.32
N GLY A 435 -16.62 10.46 0.49
CA GLY A 435 -17.83 11.00 -0.14
C GLY A 435 -17.70 11.33 -1.63
N GLN A 436 -16.48 11.46 -2.17
CA GLN A 436 -16.20 12.04 -3.49
C GLN A 436 -16.82 11.25 -4.65
N PHE A 437 -16.91 9.93 -4.50
CA PHE A 437 -17.37 9.03 -5.56
C PHE A 437 -18.65 8.27 -5.21
N VAL A 438 -19.31 8.59 -4.09
CA VAL A 438 -20.59 7.95 -3.73
C VAL A 438 -21.63 8.20 -4.81
N TYR A 439 -21.69 9.45 -5.27
CA TYR A 439 -22.56 9.90 -6.35
C TYR A 439 -21.76 10.68 -7.38
N THR A 440 -22.08 10.50 -8.65
CA THR A 440 -21.64 11.36 -9.77
C THR A 440 -22.84 11.70 -10.65
N HIS A 441 -22.67 12.58 -11.63
CA HIS A 441 -23.75 13.00 -12.52
C HIS A 441 -23.27 13.28 -13.95
N ASP A 442 -24.16 13.16 -14.92
CA ASP A 442 -23.88 13.52 -16.33
C ASP A 442 -23.90 15.03 -16.61
N ALA A 443 -24.04 15.84 -15.56
CA ALA A 443 -24.24 17.30 -15.55
C ALA A 443 -25.65 17.77 -15.92
N ASP A 444 -26.48 16.92 -16.53
CA ASP A 444 -27.83 17.27 -16.97
C ASP A 444 -28.89 16.69 -16.02
N SER A 445 -29.21 15.40 -16.18
CA SER A 445 -30.41 14.78 -15.61
C SER A 445 -30.22 13.34 -15.12
N VAL A 446 -28.99 12.83 -15.10
CA VAL A 446 -28.67 11.50 -14.59
C VAL A 446 -27.85 11.62 -13.31
N LEU A 447 -28.35 11.01 -12.24
CA LEU A 447 -27.62 10.77 -11.00
C LEU A 447 -27.11 9.34 -10.99
N TYR A 448 -25.80 9.16 -10.96
CA TYR A 448 -25.17 7.86 -10.76
C TYR A 448 -25.00 7.58 -9.27
N VAL A 449 -25.54 6.45 -8.81
CA VAL A 449 -25.31 5.93 -7.45
C VAL A 449 -24.24 4.85 -7.58
N ASN A 450 -22.99 5.25 -7.35
CA ASN A 450 -21.83 4.40 -7.56
C ASN A 450 -21.56 3.55 -6.32
N LEU A 451 -21.54 4.15 -5.12
CA LEU A 451 -21.18 3.44 -3.89
C LEU A 451 -22.38 3.34 -2.94
N PHE A 452 -22.49 2.18 -2.28
CA PHE A 452 -23.54 1.93 -1.30
C PHE A 452 -23.11 2.37 0.09
N THR A 453 -22.94 3.67 0.28
CA THR A 453 -22.38 4.26 1.49
C THR A 453 -23.43 5.09 2.22
N PRO A 454 -23.62 4.90 3.55
CA PRO A 454 -24.54 5.72 4.34
C PRO A 454 -24.19 7.19 4.20
N SER A 455 -25.08 7.97 3.59
CA SER A 455 -24.76 9.34 3.20
C SER A 455 -26.01 10.18 2.92
N HIS A 456 -25.84 11.49 3.00
CA HIS A 456 -26.82 12.47 2.56
C HIS A 456 -26.20 13.33 1.45
N LEU A 457 -26.87 13.41 0.30
CA LEU A 457 -26.51 14.28 -0.81
C LEU A 457 -27.37 15.55 -0.74
N SER A 458 -26.75 16.67 -0.39
CA SER A 458 -27.39 18.00 -0.38
C SER A 458 -27.13 18.71 -1.71
N ASP A 459 -27.85 18.30 -2.75
CA ASP A 459 -27.84 18.94 -4.07
C ASP A 459 -29.17 19.61 -4.41
N ARG A 460 -29.15 20.66 -5.24
CA ARG A 460 -30.36 21.40 -5.62
C ARG A 460 -31.32 20.57 -6.49
N ARG A 461 -30.80 19.59 -7.23
CA ARG A 461 -31.54 18.74 -8.18
C ARG A 461 -31.75 17.32 -7.64
N PHE A 462 -30.76 16.78 -6.93
CA PHE A 462 -30.69 15.36 -6.59
C PHE A 462 -30.73 15.05 -5.08
N ASP A 463 -31.30 15.95 -4.27
CA ASP A 463 -31.33 15.78 -2.81
C ASP A 463 -31.90 14.42 -2.37
N LEU A 464 -31.07 13.60 -1.73
CA LEU A 464 -31.45 12.27 -1.25
C LEU A 464 -30.63 11.82 -0.03
N THR A 465 -31.17 10.85 0.69
CA THR A 465 -30.50 10.18 1.80
C THR A 465 -30.40 8.68 1.53
N GLN A 466 -29.18 8.15 1.62
CA GLN A 466 -28.89 6.72 1.55
C GLN A 466 -28.70 6.16 2.96
N THR A 467 -29.59 5.25 3.35
CA THR A 467 -29.55 4.54 4.64
C THR A 467 -29.21 3.08 4.41
N THR A 468 -28.14 2.61 5.04
CA THR A 468 -27.69 1.21 4.95
C THR A 468 -26.71 0.89 6.08
N SER A 469 -26.45 -0.39 6.33
CA SER A 469 -25.26 -0.86 7.07
C SER A 469 -24.33 -1.67 6.17
N TYR A 470 -24.48 -1.54 4.85
CA TYR A 470 -23.63 -2.19 3.85
C TYR A 470 -22.13 -1.95 4.15
N PRO A 471 -21.28 -2.98 4.05
CA PRO A 471 -21.55 -4.33 3.55
C PRO A 471 -22.11 -5.32 4.61
N TYR A 472 -22.41 -4.89 5.83
CA TYR A 472 -22.96 -5.74 6.90
C TYR A 472 -24.48 -5.99 6.75
N SER A 473 -25.14 -5.25 5.85
CA SER A 473 -26.47 -5.55 5.32
C SER A 473 -26.43 -5.67 3.80
N GLN A 474 -27.22 -6.60 3.26
CA GLN A 474 -27.37 -6.83 1.82
C GLN A 474 -28.47 -5.96 1.19
N GLN A 475 -28.71 -4.77 1.74
CA GLN A 475 -29.72 -3.83 1.26
C GLN A 475 -29.29 -2.38 1.50
N THR A 476 -29.65 -1.49 0.59
CA THR A 476 -29.58 -0.04 0.80
C THR A 476 -30.90 0.62 0.42
N THR A 477 -31.28 1.69 1.14
CA THR A 477 -32.48 2.49 0.84
C THR A 477 -32.08 3.91 0.48
N LEU A 478 -32.48 4.36 -0.70
CA LEU A 478 -32.38 5.74 -1.14
C LEU A 478 -33.74 6.42 -0.91
N THR A 479 -33.78 7.43 -0.07
CA THR A 479 -34.97 8.27 0.15
C THR A 479 -34.78 9.59 -0.59
N ILE A 480 -35.67 9.88 -1.52
CA ILE A 480 -35.68 11.16 -2.24
C ILE A 480 -36.16 12.25 -1.28
N ASN A 481 -35.40 13.33 -1.13
CA ASN A 481 -35.75 14.41 -0.21
C ASN A 481 -36.37 15.61 -0.93
N ARG A 482 -36.36 15.63 -2.27
CA ARG A 482 -36.86 16.74 -3.09
C ARG A 482 -37.50 16.25 -4.38
N ASP A 483 -38.60 16.90 -4.76
CA ASP A 483 -39.27 16.69 -6.04
C ASP A 483 -38.35 17.01 -7.23
N GLY A 484 -38.37 16.17 -8.26
CA GLY A 484 -37.55 16.41 -9.44
C GLY A 484 -37.77 15.38 -10.56
N LYS A 485 -37.51 15.79 -11.80
CA LYS A 485 -37.50 14.87 -12.96
C LYS A 485 -36.07 14.51 -13.30
N PHE A 486 -35.68 13.27 -13.04
CA PHE A 486 -34.34 12.80 -13.35
C PHE A 486 -34.28 11.27 -13.44
N THR A 487 -33.15 10.80 -13.98
CA THR A 487 -32.82 9.39 -14.05
C THR A 487 -31.91 9.02 -12.89
N LEU A 488 -32.31 8.03 -12.10
CA LEU A 488 -31.46 7.42 -11.09
C LEU A 488 -30.75 6.20 -11.72
N ALA A 489 -29.45 6.29 -11.95
CA ALA A 489 -28.60 5.23 -12.48
C ALA A 489 -27.95 4.48 -11.31
N ILE A 490 -28.55 3.38 -10.88
CA ILE A 490 -28.11 2.59 -9.73
C ILE A 490 -27.14 1.51 -10.21
N ARG A 491 -25.96 1.43 -9.59
CA ARG A 491 -24.99 0.38 -9.93
C ARG A 491 -25.58 -1.01 -9.67
N HIS A 492 -25.42 -1.89 -10.65
CA HIS A 492 -25.52 -3.34 -10.51
C HIS A 492 -24.08 -3.89 -10.49
N PRO A 493 -23.55 -4.28 -9.32
CA PRO A 493 -22.20 -4.78 -9.21
C PRO A 493 -22.04 -6.16 -9.84
N TRP A 494 -20.88 -6.43 -10.45
CA TRP A 494 -20.59 -7.71 -11.11
C TRP A 494 -20.73 -8.92 -10.16
N TRP A 495 -20.51 -8.71 -8.87
CA TRP A 495 -20.44 -9.75 -7.86
C TRP A 495 -21.80 -10.24 -7.32
N THR A 496 -22.88 -9.52 -7.63
CA THR A 496 -24.24 -9.86 -7.17
C THR A 496 -24.80 -11.11 -7.87
N THR A 497 -25.84 -11.71 -7.27
CA THR A 497 -26.53 -12.90 -7.80
C THR A 497 -27.76 -12.55 -8.63
N THR A 498 -28.48 -13.57 -9.11
CA THR A 498 -29.78 -13.41 -9.79
C THR A 498 -30.86 -12.77 -8.92
N ASP A 499 -30.67 -12.70 -7.60
CA ASP A 499 -31.64 -12.15 -6.66
C ASP A 499 -31.50 -10.63 -6.49
N PHE A 500 -30.59 -9.98 -7.24
CA PHE A 500 -30.49 -8.53 -7.27
C PHE A 500 -31.82 -7.93 -7.71
N ARG A 501 -32.39 -7.08 -6.87
CA ARG A 501 -33.70 -6.47 -7.11
C ARG A 501 -33.71 -5.03 -6.65
N ILE A 502 -34.53 -4.24 -7.33
CA ILE A 502 -34.80 -2.85 -6.97
C ILE A 502 -36.31 -2.69 -6.85
N THR A 503 -36.78 -2.11 -5.75
CA THR A 503 -38.17 -1.69 -5.58
C THR A 503 -38.24 -0.16 -5.55
N VAL A 504 -39.36 0.40 -6.01
CA VAL A 504 -39.68 1.82 -5.85
C VAL A 504 -41.02 1.92 -5.15
N ASN A 505 -41.04 2.47 -3.94
CA ASN A 505 -42.23 2.54 -3.08
C ASN A 505 -42.88 1.15 -2.87
N GLY A 506 -42.07 0.10 -2.71
CA GLY A 506 -42.53 -1.28 -2.54
C GLY A 506 -42.79 -2.03 -3.86
N GLU A 507 -42.86 -1.34 -5.00
CA GLU A 507 -43.13 -1.97 -6.30
C GLU A 507 -41.83 -2.46 -6.98
N PRO A 508 -41.69 -3.77 -7.25
CA PRO A 508 -40.52 -4.31 -7.95
C PRO A 508 -40.33 -3.72 -9.36
N GLN A 509 -39.10 -3.39 -9.72
CA GLN A 509 -38.75 -2.89 -11.04
C GLN A 509 -38.23 -4.01 -11.95
N THR A 510 -38.56 -3.96 -13.25
CA THR A 510 -37.99 -4.88 -14.25
C THR A 510 -36.57 -4.45 -14.60
N LEU A 511 -35.61 -5.33 -14.35
CA LEU A 511 -34.18 -5.05 -14.53
C LEU A 511 -33.64 -5.74 -15.78
N LYS A 512 -32.68 -5.09 -16.46
CA LYS A 512 -31.86 -5.70 -17.50
C LYS A 512 -30.43 -5.76 -17.00
N THR A 513 -30.08 -6.83 -16.31
CA THR A 513 -28.76 -7.06 -15.72
C THR A 513 -28.24 -8.45 -16.10
N THR A 514 -26.92 -8.58 -16.14
CA THR A 514 -26.22 -9.85 -16.42
C THR A 514 -25.33 -10.17 -15.23
N VAL A 515 -25.54 -11.31 -14.58
CA VAL A 515 -24.68 -11.78 -13.48
C VAL A 515 -23.23 -11.89 -13.98
N GLY A 516 -22.28 -11.45 -13.15
CA GLY A 516 -20.87 -11.40 -13.52
C GLY A 516 -20.47 -10.17 -14.33
N GLN A 517 -21.38 -9.22 -14.59
CA GLN A 517 -21.08 -7.97 -15.29
C GLN A 517 -21.55 -6.75 -14.49
N ALA A 518 -20.67 -5.75 -14.38
CA ALA A 518 -21.00 -4.45 -13.84
C ALA A 518 -21.90 -3.68 -14.82
N SER A 519 -22.97 -3.04 -14.34
CA SER A 519 -23.80 -2.16 -15.17
C SER A 519 -24.53 -1.10 -14.33
N TYR A 520 -25.29 -0.21 -14.98
CA TYR A 520 -26.21 0.70 -14.30
C TYR A 520 -27.65 0.41 -14.70
N VAL A 521 -28.52 0.20 -13.70
CA VAL A 521 -29.97 0.20 -13.89
C VAL A 521 -30.46 1.63 -13.87
N LYS A 522 -31.10 2.08 -14.95
CA LYS A 522 -31.60 3.45 -15.10
C LYS A 522 -33.10 3.52 -14.82
N LEU A 523 -33.48 4.27 -13.78
CA LEU A 523 -34.87 4.55 -13.42
C LEU A 523 -35.21 6.00 -13.76
N HIS A 524 -35.93 6.21 -14.87
CA HIS A 524 -36.38 7.54 -15.30
C HIS A 524 -37.76 7.85 -14.72
N ARG A 525 -37.86 8.83 -13.83
CA ARG A 525 -39.13 9.15 -13.13
C ARG A 525 -39.29 10.64 -12.84
N GLN A 526 -40.53 11.02 -12.57
CA GLN A 526 -40.86 12.22 -11.81
C GLN A 526 -40.87 11.82 -10.33
N TRP A 527 -39.77 12.09 -9.64
CA TRP A 527 -39.61 11.78 -8.23
C TRP A 527 -40.34 12.79 -7.35
N LYS A 528 -40.88 12.31 -6.24
CA LYS A 528 -41.45 13.12 -5.16
C LYS A 528 -40.62 12.95 -3.90
N ALA A 529 -40.55 14.00 -3.10
CA ALA A 529 -40.01 13.91 -1.75
C ALA A 529 -40.74 12.80 -0.96
N GLY A 530 -39.99 11.93 -0.33
CA GLY A 530 -40.47 10.75 0.37
C GLY A 530 -40.49 9.46 -0.48
N ASP A 531 -40.30 9.53 -1.80
CA ASP A 531 -40.12 8.33 -2.61
C ASP A 531 -38.94 7.51 -2.10
N LYS A 532 -39.11 6.19 -2.02
CA LYS A 532 -38.09 5.25 -1.56
C LYS A 532 -37.69 4.30 -2.67
N VAL A 533 -36.39 4.14 -2.86
CA VAL A 533 -35.80 3.14 -3.74
C VAL A 533 -34.99 2.19 -2.88
N GLU A 534 -35.42 0.94 -2.77
CA GLU A 534 -34.70 -0.09 -2.02
C GLU A 534 -33.95 -0.98 -3.03
N VAL A 535 -32.68 -1.23 -2.74
CA VAL A 535 -31.79 -2.02 -3.60
C VAL A 535 -31.26 -3.17 -2.78
N ASP A 536 -31.62 -4.40 -3.16
CA ASP A 536 -31.08 -5.60 -2.55
C ASP A 536 -29.83 -6.06 -3.29
N LEU A 537 -28.80 -6.36 -2.51
CA LEU A 537 -27.42 -6.59 -2.94
C LEU A 537 -26.99 -7.98 -2.46
N PRO A 538 -27.51 -9.06 -3.06
CA PRO A 538 -27.25 -10.41 -2.60
C PRO A 538 -25.76 -10.75 -2.72
N MET A 539 -25.15 -11.08 -1.58
CA MET A 539 -23.74 -11.43 -1.43
C MET A 539 -23.60 -12.95 -1.26
N GLN A 540 -22.58 -13.50 -1.91
CA GLN A 540 -22.24 -14.93 -1.81
C GLN A 540 -20.76 -15.12 -1.50
N MET A 541 -20.43 -16.23 -0.84
CA MET A 541 -19.06 -16.63 -0.58
C MET A 541 -18.40 -17.13 -1.86
N ARG A 542 -17.19 -16.64 -2.14
CA ARG A 542 -16.42 -17.01 -3.31
C ARG A 542 -14.96 -17.21 -2.94
N VAL A 543 -14.25 -17.89 -3.84
CA VAL A 543 -12.80 -18.03 -3.74
C VAL A 543 -12.16 -17.42 -4.98
N VAL A 544 -11.19 -16.54 -4.77
CA VAL A 544 -10.40 -15.92 -5.84
C VAL A 544 -8.95 -16.39 -5.76
N THR A 545 -8.28 -16.50 -6.90
CA THR A 545 -6.87 -16.91 -6.97
C THR A 545 -5.94 -15.72 -6.91
N CYS A 546 -4.77 -15.89 -6.30
CA CYS A 546 -3.67 -14.94 -6.44
C CYS A 546 -3.27 -14.81 -7.93
N PRO A 547 -3.03 -13.59 -8.45
CA PRO A 547 -2.66 -13.40 -9.85
C PRO A 547 -1.50 -14.31 -10.27
N ASN A 548 -1.74 -15.13 -11.29
CA ASN A 548 -0.80 -16.12 -11.83
C ASN A 548 -0.24 -17.15 -10.83
N LEU A 549 -0.88 -17.31 -9.66
CA LEU A 549 -0.47 -18.26 -8.63
C LEU A 549 -1.73 -18.97 -8.07
N PRO A 550 -2.33 -19.90 -8.85
CA PRO A 550 -3.66 -20.45 -8.58
C PRO A 550 -3.75 -21.28 -7.28
N ASP A 551 -2.60 -21.75 -6.79
CA ASP A 551 -2.41 -22.50 -5.56
C ASP A 551 -2.60 -21.64 -4.31
N TYR A 552 -2.65 -20.32 -4.45
CA TYR A 552 -2.94 -19.41 -3.35
C TYR A 552 -4.29 -18.76 -3.59
N VAL A 553 -5.17 -18.87 -2.59
CA VAL A 553 -6.58 -18.54 -2.74
C VAL A 553 -7.05 -17.64 -1.62
N ALA A 554 -7.95 -16.71 -1.89
CA ALA A 554 -8.56 -15.82 -0.90
C ALA A 554 -10.08 -15.99 -0.90
N PHE A 555 -10.71 -15.69 0.23
CA PHE A 555 -12.15 -15.79 0.40
C PHE A 555 -12.80 -14.40 0.32
N GLU A 556 -13.89 -14.29 -0.42
CA GLU A 556 -14.67 -13.06 -0.54
C GLU A 556 -16.13 -13.34 -0.22
N TYR A 557 -16.80 -12.37 0.41
CA TYR A 557 -18.24 -12.35 0.51
C TYR A 557 -18.75 -11.04 -0.09
N GLY A 558 -19.45 -11.12 -1.24
CA GLY A 558 -19.74 -9.92 -2.04
C GLY A 558 -18.42 -9.24 -2.48
N PRO A 559 -18.23 -7.92 -2.27
CA PRO A 559 -16.97 -7.24 -2.56
C PRO A 559 -16.01 -7.22 -1.37
N VAL A 560 -16.34 -7.88 -0.25
CA VAL A 560 -15.51 -7.83 0.97
C VAL A 560 -14.54 -9.01 0.98
N LEU A 561 -13.24 -8.70 1.01
CA LEU A 561 -12.20 -9.66 1.31
C LEU A 561 -12.33 -10.12 2.76
N LEU A 562 -12.38 -11.44 2.94
CA LEU A 562 -12.30 -12.07 4.24
C LEU A 562 -10.90 -12.62 4.48
N ALA A 563 -10.36 -12.32 5.65
CA ALA A 563 -9.05 -12.75 6.13
C ALA A 563 -9.17 -13.32 7.54
N ALA A 564 -8.14 -14.00 8.02
CA ALA A 564 -8.09 -14.50 9.40
C ALA A 564 -6.86 -13.98 10.14
N LYS A 565 -7.04 -13.72 11.44
CA LYS A 565 -5.91 -13.53 12.37
C LYS A 565 -5.19 -14.85 12.58
N THR A 566 -3.88 -14.80 12.68
CA THR A 566 -3.02 -15.94 13.08
C THR A 566 -2.26 -15.68 14.37
N THR A 567 -2.35 -14.48 14.91
CA THR A 567 -2.02 -14.17 16.30
C THR A 567 -3.14 -13.33 16.90
N ALA A 568 -3.25 -13.34 18.23
CA ALA A 568 -4.12 -12.41 18.93
C ALA A 568 -3.55 -11.00 18.93
N CYS A 569 -4.41 -9.98 18.97
CA CYS A 569 -3.96 -8.58 19.02
C CYS A 569 -3.61 -8.08 20.43
N ASP A 570 -4.14 -8.74 21.45
CA ASP A 570 -3.79 -8.56 22.86
C ASP A 570 -4.12 -9.82 23.67
N LYS A 571 -3.94 -9.77 24.99
CA LYS A 571 -4.21 -10.91 25.88
C LYS A 571 -5.69 -11.27 25.94
N ALA A 572 -6.59 -10.28 25.93
CA ALA A 572 -8.03 -10.55 26.00
C ALA A 572 -8.52 -11.21 24.71
N ASP A 573 -7.98 -10.79 23.57
CA ASP A 573 -8.21 -11.44 22.28
C ASP A 573 -7.62 -12.85 22.22
N ALA A 574 -6.48 -13.10 22.88
CA ALA A 574 -5.90 -14.43 22.99
C ALA A 574 -6.83 -15.39 23.76
N ASP A 575 -7.38 -14.93 24.88
CA ASP A 575 -8.34 -15.71 25.68
C ASP A 575 -9.64 -15.97 24.90
N ALA A 576 -10.11 -14.99 24.13
CA ALA A 576 -11.35 -15.09 23.35
C ALA A 576 -11.22 -15.99 22.11
N THR A 577 -10.05 -16.00 21.46
CA THR A 577 -9.84 -16.68 20.17
C THR A 577 -9.04 -17.99 20.29
N GLY A 578 -8.29 -18.18 21.38
CA GLY A 578 -7.32 -19.26 21.53
C GLY A 578 -6.03 -19.05 20.72
N LEU A 579 -5.86 -17.90 20.07
CA LEU A 579 -4.63 -17.56 19.34
C LEU A 579 -3.54 -17.10 20.31
N SER A 580 -2.27 -17.37 19.97
CA SER A 580 -1.14 -16.84 20.73
C SER A 580 -1.01 -15.33 20.53
N TYR A 581 -0.69 -14.61 21.61
CA TYR A 581 -0.32 -13.20 21.54
C TYR A 581 1.17 -13.04 21.23
N GLU A 582 1.49 -12.18 20.27
CA GLU A 582 2.86 -11.79 19.92
C GLU A 582 2.99 -10.27 19.98
N LYS A 583 4.06 -9.77 20.59
CA LYS A 583 4.44 -8.36 20.46
C LYS A 583 5.13 -8.15 19.11
N LEU A 584 4.41 -7.58 18.15
CA LEU A 584 4.91 -7.36 16.79
C LEU A 584 6.12 -6.39 16.77
N LYS A 585 7.18 -6.78 16.07
CA LYS A 585 8.41 -5.98 15.96
C LYS A 585 8.17 -4.79 15.03
N ASN A 586 8.51 -3.59 15.49
CA ASN A 586 8.39 -2.35 14.73
C ASN A 586 6.98 -2.11 14.14
N GLU A 587 5.94 -2.51 14.88
CA GLU A 587 4.54 -2.27 14.49
C GLU A 587 4.26 -0.78 14.24
N TYR A 588 4.86 0.09 15.05
CA TYR A 588 4.80 1.54 14.87
C TYR A 588 6.19 2.02 14.45
N ALA A 589 6.29 2.55 13.24
CA ALA A 589 7.56 2.94 12.67
C ALA A 589 8.18 4.17 13.34
N GLY A 590 9.51 4.18 13.43
CA GLY A 590 10.29 5.33 13.86
C GLY A 590 10.58 6.33 12.73
N GLU A 591 11.70 7.03 12.83
CA GLU A 591 12.18 7.98 11.81
C GLU A 591 13.18 7.34 10.82
N GLY A 592 13.46 6.03 10.95
CA GLY A 592 14.43 5.33 10.12
C GLY A 592 13.99 5.23 8.65
N ARG A 593 14.96 5.25 7.73
CA ARG A 593 14.71 5.33 6.27
C ARG A 593 13.76 4.23 5.76
N MET A 594 13.91 3.01 6.28
CA MET A 594 13.18 1.81 5.86
C MET A 594 12.15 1.32 6.89
N ASP A 595 11.83 2.11 7.90
CA ASP A 595 10.94 1.66 9.00
C ASP A 595 9.52 1.32 8.54
N HIS A 596 9.13 1.73 7.32
CA HIS A 596 7.85 1.44 6.70
C HIS A 596 7.75 0.02 6.11
N ALA A 597 8.87 -0.67 5.92
CA ALA A 597 8.95 -1.92 5.15
C ALA A 597 8.99 -3.15 6.06
N PRO A 598 7.90 -3.94 6.17
CA PRO A 598 7.91 -5.19 6.94
C PRO A 598 9.07 -6.13 6.58
N GLY A 599 9.51 -6.15 5.32
CA GLY A 599 10.66 -6.95 4.86
C GLY A 599 12.02 -6.49 5.39
N ALA A 600 12.14 -5.23 5.81
CA ALA A 600 13.39 -4.67 6.34
C ALA A 600 13.49 -4.76 7.87
N VAL A 601 12.37 -4.58 8.57
CA VAL A 601 12.37 -4.41 10.04
C VAL A 601 11.52 -5.44 10.77
N GLY A 602 10.63 -6.13 10.06
CA GLY A 602 9.73 -7.12 10.63
C GLY A 602 10.33 -8.51 10.73
N LYS A 603 9.57 -9.42 11.36
CA LYS A 603 9.93 -10.86 11.44
C LYS A 603 8.99 -11.67 10.55
N SER A 604 9.56 -12.35 9.56
CA SER A 604 8.84 -13.33 8.73
C SER A 604 8.81 -14.70 9.40
N LEU A 605 7.69 -15.41 9.30
CA LEU A 605 7.58 -16.82 9.70
C LEU A 605 7.75 -17.72 8.48
N PRO A 606 8.22 -18.98 8.65
CA PRO A 606 8.24 -19.95 7.55
C PRO A 606 6.83 -20.21 7.03
N LEU A 607 6.66 -20.31 5.71
CA LEU A 607 5.34 -20.54 5.09
C LEU A 607 4.71 -21.87 5.53
N THR A 608 5.53 -22.88 5.84
CA THR A 608 5.08 -24.19 6.36
C THR A 608 4.43 -24.12 7.73
N THR A 609 4.63 -23.03 8.48
CA THR A 609 3.93 -22.83 9.77
C THR A 609 2.52 -22.27 9.59
N ALA A 610 2.19 -21.75 8.40
CA ALA A 610 0.87 -21.21 8.13
C ALA A 610 -0.15 -22.34 7.96
N PRO A 611 -1.42 -22.13 8.37
CA PRO A 611 -2.48 -23.08 8.09
C PRO A 611 -2.64 -23.29 6.57
N LEU A 612 -2.69 -24.56 6.14
CA LEU A 612 -2.82 -24.96 4.74
C LEU A 612 -4.19 -25.61 4.48
N LEU A 613 -4.77 -25.34 3.32
CA LEU A 613 -6.08 -25.85 2.92
C LEU A 613 -5.93 -26.97 1.88
N ILE A 614 -5.65 -28.18 2.33
CA ILE A 614 -5.47 -29.34 1.43
C ILE A 614 -6.83 -29.98 1.12
N GLY A 615 -7.25 -29.93 -0.14
CA GLY A 615 -8.54 -30.38 -0.67
C GLY A 615 -8.83 -29.70 -2.00
N ASN A 616 -9.83 -30.17 -2.75
CA ASN A 616 -10.29 -29.44 -3.95
C ASN A 616 -11.06 -28.16 -3.57
N ARG A 617 -11.30 -27.27 -4.54
CA ARG A 617 -11.87 -25.93 -4.28
C ARG A 617 -13.26 -26.00 -3.62
N SER A 618 -14.11 -26.93 -4.04
CA SER A 618 -15.44 -27.14 -3.46
C SER A 618 -15.37 -27.69 -2.04
N GLU A 619 -14.46 -28.62 -1.76
CA GLU A 619 -14.22 -29.13 -0.41
C GLU A 619 -13.74 -28.02 0.52
N VAL A 620 -12.77 -27.21 0.08
CA VAL A 620 -12.27 -26.08 0.87
C VAL A 620 -13.37 -25.05 1.13
N LEU A 621 -14.21 -24.74 0.15
CA LEU A 621 -15.35 -23.85 0.35
C LEU A 621 -16.36 -24.43 1.35
N SER A 622 -16.59 -25.75 1.35
CA SER A 622 -17.48 -26.42 2.30
C SER A 622 -16.97 -26.42 3.75
N ARG A 623 -15.67 -26.15 3.97
CA ARG A 623 -15.08 -25.98 5.31
C ARG A 623 -15.39 -24.62 5.93
N VAL A 624 -15.91 -23.67 5.15
CA VAL A 624 -16.44 -22.41 5.68
C VAL A 624 -17.79 -22.72 6.32
N GLY A 625 -17.82 -22.70 7.65
CA GLY A 625 -19.03 -22.94 8.43
C GLY A 625 -20.04 -21.80 8.32
N LYS A 626 -21.23 -22.03 8.89
CA LYS A 626 -22.29 -21.01 8.96
C LYS A 626 -21.77 -19.80 9.76
N GLY A 627 -21.59 -18.68 9.08
CA GLY A 627 -21.15 -17.43 9.69
C GLY A 627 -22.30 -16.57 10.21
N LYS A 628 -21.97 -15.34 10.61
CA LYS A 628 -22.92 -14.29 10.99
C LYS A 628 -22.88 -13.19 9.92
N PRO A 629 -23.84 -13.13 8.98
CA PRO A 629 -23.85 -12.12 7.92
C PRO A 629 -23.79 -10.68 8.45
N SER A 630 -24.39 -10.40 9.60
CA SER A 630 -24.39 -9.06 10.22
C SER A 630 -23.01 -8.59 10.70
N THR A 631 -22.03 -9.48 10.84
CA THR A 631 -20.64 -9.13 11.18
C THR A 631 -19.64 -9.59 10.12
N LEU A 632 -20.12 -10.29 9.09
CA LEU A 632 -19.32 -10.94 8.05
C LEU A 632 -18.24 -11.89 8.61
N CYS A 633 -18.52 -12.52 9.75
CA CYS A 633 -17.62 -13.47 10.39
C CYS A 633 -18.02 -14.91 10.07
N PHE A 634 -17.09 -15.71 9.53
CA PHE A 634 -17.32 -17.10 9.15
C PHE A 634 -16.23 -18.01 9.72
N PRO A 635 -16.57 -19.05 10.50
CA PRO A 635 -15.56 -20.00 10.96
C PRO A 635 -15.03 -20.81 9.78
N LEU A 636 -13.73 -21.01 9.70
CA LEU A 636 -13.06 -21.85 8.71
C LEU A 636 -12.37 -23.00 9.43
N ASP A 637 -12.72 -24.24 9.07
CA ASP A 637 -11.97 -25.43 9.47
C ASP A 637 -10.66 -25.52 8.68
N VAL A 638 -9.55 -25.40 9.39
CA VAL A 638 -8.19 -25.43 8.86
C VAL A 638 -7.43 -26.67 9.33
N SER A 639 -8.12 -27.63 9.96
CA SER A 639 -7.51 -28.83 10.53
C SER A 639 -6.92 -29.75 9.45
N ARG A 640 -5.84 -30.44 9.82
CA ARG A 640 -5.21 -31.51 9.02
C ARG A 640 -5.06 -32.76 9.89
N PRO A 641 -6.13 -33.57 10.05
CA PRO A 641 -6.09 -34.77 10.87
C PRO A 641 -4.94 -35.69 10.44
N GLY A 642 -4.20 -36.23 11.41
CA GLY A 642 -3.09 -37.15 11.17
C GLY A 642 -1.74 -36.50 10.82
N VAL A 643 -1.66 -35.16 10.76
CA VAL A 643 -0.38 -34.45 10.56
C VAL A 643 0.25 -34.10 11.92
N THR A 644 1.36 -34.75 12.25
CA THR A 644 2.09 -34.56 13.52
C THR A 644 2.59 -33.11 13.65
N GLY A 645 2.33 -32.48 14.79
CA GLY A 645 2.79 -31.10 15.08
C GLY A 645 1.95 -29.99 14.44
N TYR A 646 0.91 -30.33 13.67
CA TYR A 646 -0.02 -29.35 13.13
C TYR A 646 -1.05 -28.96 14.19
N HIS A 647 -1.02 -27.69 14.62
CA HIS A 647 -1.81 -27.19 15.76
C HIS A 647 -3.05 -26.39 15.33
N TRP A 648 -3.15 -26.01 14.06
CA TRP A 648 -4.29 -25.25 13.56
C TRP A 648 -5.53 -26.13 13.49
N THR A 649 -6.64 -25.63 14.02
CA THR A 649 -7.92 -26.35 14.02
C THR A 649 -9.00 -25.51 13.34
N ARG A 650 -9.28 -24.32 13.87
CA ARG A 650 -10.29 -23.41 13.35
C ARG A 650 -9.79 -21.97 13.42
N LEU A 651 -10.07 -21.21 12.37
CA LEU A 651 -9.85 -19.76 12.33
C LEU A 651 -11.15 -19.03 12.00
N MET A 652 -11.19 -17.72 12.26
CA MET A 652 -12.34 -16.88 11.92
C MET A 652 -11.99 -16.02 10.71
N LEU A 653 -12.68 -16.26 9.60
CA LEU A 653 -12.70 -15.34 8.47
C LEU A 653 -13.53 -14.11 8.86
N GLN A 654 -13.00 -12.91 8.67
CA GLN A 654 -13.66 -11.63 8.95
C GLN A 654 -13.18 -10.57 7.94
N PRO A 655 -13.89 -9.43 7.78
CA PRO A 655 -13.47 -8.39 6.84
C PRO A 655 -12.04 -7.94 7.11
N PHE A 656 -11.18 -7.99 6.09
CA PHE A 656 -9.75 -7.74 6.26
C PHE A 656 -9.45 -6.35 6.86
N ALA A 657 -10.24 -5.33 6.48
CA ALA A 657 -10.14 -3.98 7.03
C ALA A 657 -10.41 -3.87 8.54
N THR A 658 -10.86 -4.94 9.21
CA THR A 658 -11.04 -4.98 10.67
C THR A 658 -9.89 -5.66 11.42
N ILE A 659 -8.95 -6.30 10.71
CA ILE A 659 -7.85 -7.05 11.33
C ILE A 659 -6.66 -6.12 11.54
N HIS A 660 -6.45 -5.63 12.76
CA HIS A 660 -5.30 -4.80 13.13
C HIS A 660 -4.51 -5.43 14.28
N HIS A 661 -3.26 -5.01 14.44
CA HIS A 661 -2.35 -5.41 15.53
C HIS A 661 -2.14 -6.92 15.69
N ALA A 662 -2.21 -7.66 14.59
CA ALA A 662 -2.05 -9.11 14.56
C ALA A 662 -1.34 -9.53 13.27
N ARG A 663 -0.75 -10.73 13.29
CA ARG A 663 -0.46 -11.45 12.06
C ARG A 663 -1.76 -11.94 11.43
N TYR A 664 -1.79 -12.01 10.11
CA TYR A 664 -2.99 -12.38 9.38
C TYR A 664 -2.71 -13.18 8.10
N MET A 665 -3.77 -13.72 7.53
CA MET A 665 -3.78 -14.39 6.24
C MET A 665 -4.94 -13.91 5.37
N CYS A 666 -4.60 -13.41 4.19
CA CYS A 666 -5.55 -13.13 3.10
C CYS A 666 -5.54 -14.28 2.08
N TYR A 667 -4.34 -14.66 1.63
CA TYR A 667 -4.14 -15.82 0.77
C TYR A 667 -3.79 -17.08 1.58
N TRP A 668 -4.38 -18.19 1.16
CA TRP A 668 -4.25 -19.51 1.74
C TRP A 668 -3.66 -20.44 0.70
N TYR A 669 -2.63 -21.20 1.07
CA TYR A 669 -2.14 -22.26 0.19
C TYR A 669 -3.20 -23.36 0.11
N GLN A 670 -3.64 -23.66 -1.10
CA GLN A 670 -4.69 -24.63 -1.40
C GLN A 670 -4.26 -25.52 -2.56
N GLN A 671 -4.20 -26.82 -2.29
CA GLN A 671 -3.89 -27.85 -3.27
C GLN A 671 -4.72 -29.10 -3.02
N THR A 672 -4.92 -29.93 -4.04
CA THR A 672 -5.44 -31.28 -3.84
C THR A 672 -4.45 -32.10 -3.01
N PRO A 673 -4.86 -33.21 -2.35
CA PRO A 673 -3.92 -34.07 -1.64
C PRO A 673 -2.75 -34.55 -2.51
N GLU A 674 -3.02 -34.91 -3.76
CA GLU A 674 -2.01 -35.32 -4.73
C GLU A 674 -1.10 -34.15 -5.16
N GLY A 675 -1.68 -32.99 -5.47
CA GLY A 675 -0.91 -31.80 -5.85
C GLY A 675 0.01 -31.33 -4.72
N TYR A 676 -0.50 -31.35 -3.48
CA TYR A 676 0.30 -31.06 -2.29
C TYR A 676 1.45 -32.06 -2.15
N ALA A 677 1.22 -33.37 -2.27
CA ALA A 677 2.26 -34.39 -2.11
C ALA A 677 3.46 -34.21 -3.06
N HIS A 678 3.26 -33.58 -4.22
CA HIS A 678 4.30 -33.29 -5.22
C HIS A 678 4.83 -31.84 -5.18
N SER A 679 4.40 -31.05 -4.18
CA SER A 679 4.77 -29.64 -4.07
C SER A 679 6.05 -29.41 -3.26
N ASP A 680 6.72 -28.27 -3.52
CA ASP A 680 7.84 -27.79 -2.69
C ASP A 680 7.43 -27.56 -1.23
N MET A 681 6.16 -27.23 -0.98
CA MET A 681 5.60 -27.09 0.38
C MET A 681 5.65 -28.41 1.14
N ALA A 682 5.16 -29.49 0.53
CA ALA A 682 5.21 -30.82 1.13
C ALA A 682 6.65 -31.33 1.28
N GLU A 683 7.52 -31.07 0.30
CA GLU A 683 8.93 -31.41 0.44
C GLU A 683 9.59 -30.71 1.63
N THR A 684 9.28 -29.42 1.81
CA THR A 684 9.78 -28.63 2.94
C THR A 684 9.24 -29.16 4.28
N GLU A 685 7.94 -29.44 4.38
CA GLU A 685 7.34 -30.07 5.57
C GLU A 685 7.97 -31.45 5.85
N ARG A 686 8.17 -32.30 4.83
CA ARG A 686 8.81 -33.63 4.97
C ARG A 686 10.25 -33.53 5.45
N LYS A 687 11.07 -32.63 4.89
CA LYS A 687 12.46 -32.41 5.34
C LYS A 687 12.51 -31.95 6.79
N ALA A 688 11.63 -31.03 7.17
CA ALA A 688 11.53 -30.54 8.54
C ALA A 688 11.10 -31.66 9.51
N GLU A 689 10.11 -32.47 9.15
CA GLU A 689 9.65 -33.61 9.95
C GLU A 689 10.73 -34.69 10.07
N ALA A 690 11.42 -35.03 8.97
CA ALA A 690 12.53 -35.98 8.98
C ALA A 690 13.67 -35.52 9.89
N LEU A 691 14.02 -34.24 9.86
CA LEU A 691 15.02 -33.68 10.78
C LEU A 691 14.53 -33.70 12.23
N ALA A 692 13.27 -33.35 12.49
CA ALA A 692 12.69 -33.38 13.83
C ALA A 692 12.69 -34.79 14.43
N LYS A 693 12.29 -35.82 13.67
CA LYS A 693 12.33 -37.24 14.09
C LYS A 693 13.73 -37.74 14.47
N ARG A 694 14.77 -37.13 13.89
CA ARG A 694 16.17 -37.45 14.15
C ARG A 694 16.77 -36.61 15.28
N THR A 695 16.22 -35.44 15.57
CA THR A 695 16.74 -34.51 16.57
C THR A 695 16.47 -35.05 17.97
N ILE A 696 17.53 -35.22 18.77
CA ILE A 696 17.46 -35.60 20.17
C ILE A 696 17.43 -34.35 21.05
N ASP A 697 18.32 -33.40 20.74
CA ASP A 697 18.45 -32.13 21.43
C ASP A 697 19.00 -31.06 20.48
N PHE A 698 18.77 -29.78 20.78
CA PHE A 698 19.26 -28.69 19.94
C PHE A 698 19.48 -27.38 20.68
N VAL A 699 20.49 -26.64 20.20
CA VAL A 699 20.74 -25.25 20.54
C VAL A 699 20.45 -24.36 19.34
N SER A 700 19.83 -23.21 19.60
CA SER A 700 19.71 -22.05 18.72
C SER A 700 20.69 -20.97 19.21
N PRO A 701 21.95 -20.96 18.77
CA PRO A 701 22.92 -19.96 19.20
C PRO A 701 22.45 -18.54 18.88
N GLY A 702 22.73 -17.61 19.78
CA GLY A 702 22.24 -16.23 19.78
C GLY A 702 20.88 -16.03 20.46
N GLU A 703 20.11 -17.09 20.74
CA GLU A 703 18.84 -17.00 21.47
C GLU A 703 19.03 -17.23 22.98
N GLN A 704 18.98 -16.16 23.77
CA GLN A 704 19.30 -16.17 25.21
C GLN A 704 18.63 -17.31 26.01
N GLN A 705 17.34 -17.55 25.82
CA GLN A 705 16.61 -18.56 26.60
C GLN A 705 17.01 -19.99 26.20
N ASN A 706 17.28 -20.22 24.92
CA ASN A 706 17.68 -21.52 24.43
C ASN A 706 19.15 -21.81 24.84
N GLU A 707 20.06 -20.85 24.71
CA GLU A 707 21.45 -20.97 25.16
C GLU A 707 21.54 -21.29 26.67
N ALA A 708 20.76 -20.60 27.51
CA ALA A 708 20.77 -20.78 28.96
C ALA A 708 20.41 -22.22 29.41
N GLY A 709 19.65 -22.96 28.61
CA GLY A 709 19.30 -24.35 28.87
C GLY A 709 20.44 -25.34 28.63
N HIS A 710 21.54 -24.93 27.99
CA HIS A 710 22.55 -25.83 27.43
C HIS A 710 23.97 -25.59 27.99
N GLU A 711 24.08 -25.29 29.29
CA GLU A 711 25.35 -25.16 30.03
C GLU A 711 26.44 -24.40 29.22
N TYR A 712 26.05 -23.26 28.63
CA TYR A 712 26.91 -22.57 27.69
C TYR A 712 28.22 -22.09 28.32
N ASN A 713 29.28 -22.05 27.51
CA ASN A 713 30.58 -21.49 27.88
C ASN A 713 31.23 -20.84 26.67
N TYR A 714 31.46 -19.53 26.71
CA TYR A 714 32.10 -18.80 25.63
C TYR A 714 33.27 -17.98 26.16
N SER A 715 34.22 -17.67 25.29
CA SER A 715 35.26 -16.70 25.59
C SER A 715 34.69 -15.28 25.65
N THR A 716 35.40 -14.37 26.34
CA THR A 716 34.99 -12.98 26.59
C THR A 716 34.78 -12.14 25.32
N ASP A 717 35.34 -12.59 24.21
CA ASP A 717 35.28 -12.03 22.86
C ASP A 717 34.17 -12.67 21.99
N SER A 718 33.25 -13.41 22.59
CA SER A 718 32.08 -13.98 21.91
C SER A 718 30.96 -12.96 21.71
N HIS A 719 30.34 -12.98 20.52
CA HIS A 719 29.24 -12.10 20.16
C HIS A 719 28.04 -12.91 19.67
N ALA A 720 26.83 -12.50 20.10
CA ALA A 720 25.59 -12.96 19.49
C ALA A 720 25.16 -11.96 18.42
N GLY A 721 24.60 -12.47 17.32
CA GLY A 721 24.14 -11.65 16.21
C GLY A 721 23.00 -12.31 15.44
N SER A 722 22.59 -11.67 14.35
CA SER A 722 21.67 -12.27 13.38
C SER A 722 22.11 -11.92 11.97
N PHE A 723 21.96 -12.86 11.05
CA PHE A 723 22.20 -12.69 9.63
C PHE A 723 21.06 -13.35 8.88
N ARG A 724 20.40 -12.62 7.97
CA ARG A 724 19.24 -13.12 7.19
C ARG A 724 18.17 -13.80 8.06
N ASP A 725 17.84 -13.18 9.20
CA ASP A 725 16.85 -13.63 10.19
C ASP A 725 17.18 -14.92 10.95
N GLU A 726 18.37 -15.49 10.77
CA GLU A 726 18.89 -16.57 11.62
C GLU A 726 19.82 -16.00 12.68
N THR A 727 19.64 -16.39 13.94
CA THR A 727 20.54 -15.97 15.02
C THR A 727 21.81 -16.82 14.99
N TYR A 728 22.92 -16.23 15.42
CA TYR A 728 24.18 -16.95 15.58
C TYR A 728 24.93 -16.49 16.82
N ARG A 729 25.93 -17.30 17.18
CA ARG A 729 27.01 -16.89 18.07
C ARG A 729 28.37 -17.19 17.43
N ASP A 730 29.30 -16.25 17.52
CA ASP A 730 30.70 -16.44 17.15
C ASP A 730 31.65 -16.03 18.28
N ALA A 731 32.95 -16.15 18.01
CA ALA A 731 34.03 -15.68 18.87
C ALA A 731 35.20 -15.21 17.99
N GLN A 732 36.01 -14.28 18.49
CA GLN A 732 37.17 -13.76 17.77
C GLN A 732 38.31 -14.77 17.74
N ARG A 733 39.44 -14.38 17.14
CA ARG A 733 40.63 -15.22 16.97
C ARG A 733 41.11 -15.75 18.32
N GLY A 734 41.28 -17.07 18.42
CA GLY A 734 41.67 -17.76 19.66
C GLY A 734 40.55 -17.91 20.69
N GLY A 735 39.35 -17.38 20.40
CA GLY A 735 38.15 -17.55 21.21
C GLY A 735 37.43 -18.89 20.95
N HIS A 736 36.38 -19.15 21.72
CA HIS A 736 35.56 -20.35 21.57
C HIS A 736 34.09 -20.12 21.90
N VAL A 737 33.25 -20.98 21.33
CA VAL A 737 31.82 -21.10 21.65
C VAL A 737 31.55 -22.56 22.04
N GLN A 738 30.90 -22.82 23.17
CA GLN A 738 30.59 -24.16 23.67
C GLN A 738 29.17 -24.25 24.24
N TYR A 739 28.56 -25.42 24.03
CA TYR A 739 27.29 -25.82 24.60
C TYR A 739 27.34 -27.28 25.07
N THR A 740 26.45 -27.67 25.97
CA THR A 740 26.16 -29.06 26.30
C THR A 740 24.84 -29.47 25.66
N LEU A 741 24.85 -30.54 24.86
CA LEU A 741 23.66 -31.23 24.38
C LEU A 741 23.35 -32.44 25.26
N PHE A 742 22.07 -32.71 25.51
CA PHE A 742 21.59 -33.78 26.37
C PHE A 742 21.07 -34.96 25.55
N ASN A 743 21.24 -36.17 26.11
CA ASN A 743 20.86 -37.41 25.46
C ASN A 743 20.16 -38.37 26.41
N ALA A 744 19.09 -38.99 25.91
CA ALA A 744 18.33 -39.98 26.67
C ALA A 744 19.07 -41.36 26.73
N PRO A 745 18.92 -42.13 27.81
CA PRO A 745 19.66 -43.39 28.04
C PRO A 745 19.52 -44.45 26.94
N GLU A 746 18.43 -44.43 26.19
CA GLU A 746 18.08 -45.36 25.11
C GLU A 746 18.79 -45.08 23.78
N ASN A 747 19.38 -43.90 23.61
CA ASN A 747 20.08 -43.51 22.39
C ASN A 747 21.56 -43.90 22.48
N THR A 748 21.88 -45.17 22.22
CA THR A 748 23.23 -45.71 22.42
C THR A 748 24.09 -45.81 21.16
N ASP A 749 23.51 -45.74 19.96
CA ASP A 749 24.21 -46.07 18.72
C ASP A 749 23.82 -45.11 17.57
N SER A 750 24.81 -44.72 16.75
CA SER A 750 24.64 -43.91 15.54
C SER A 750 24.15 -42.46 15.76
N LEU A 751 24.96 -41.64 16.45
CA LEU A 751 24.69 -40.21 16.67
C LEU A 751 25.66 -39.32 15.87
N ALA A 752 25.21 -38.09 15.56
CA ALA A 752 26.02 -37.05 14.95
C ALA A 752 25.75 -35.68 15.58
N ILE A 753 26.74 -34.79 15.49
CA ILE A 753 26.56 -33.36 15.73
C ILE A 753 26.27 -32.70 14.39
N ARG A 754 25.10 -32.07 14.27
CA ARG A 754 24.74 -31.28 13.11
C ARG A 754 24.99 -29.81 13.42
N CYS A 755 25.86 -29.18 12.64
CA CYS A 755 26.15 -27.75 12.74
C CYS A 755 25.60 -27.01 11.52
N ARG A 756 25.08 -25.80 11.73
CA ARG A 756 24.62 -24.89 10.68
C ARG A 756 25.56 -23.69 10.57
N PHE A 757 25.96 -23.39 9.33
CA PHE A 757 26.88 -22.29 8.99
C PHE A 757 26.39 -21.52 7.76
N THR A 758 27.06 -20.41 7.44
CA THR A 758 26.82 -19.63 6.22
C THR A 758 28.06 -19.52 5.34
N THR A 759 27.89 -19.60 4.01
CA THR A 759 28.97 -19.35 3.04
C THR A 759 29.43 -17.88 3.00
N ALA A 760 28.69 -16.97 3.65
CA ALA A 760 29.14 -15.60 3.85
C ALA A 760 30.41 -15.50 4.72
N ASP A 761 30.67 -16.51 5.56
CA ASP A 761 31.87 -16.62 6.39
C ASP A 761 33.03 -17.35 5.69
N LYS A 762 33.01 -17.43 4.35
CA LYS A 762 34.02 -18.14 3.55
C LYS A 762 35.46 -17.85 4.01
N GLY A 763 36.24 -18.91 4.19
CA GLY A 763 37.62 -18.86 4.65
C GLY A 763 37.82 -18.78 6.17
N ARG A 764 36.78 -18.56 6.97
CA ARG A 764 36.88 -18.72 8.44
C ARG A 764 37.10 -20.17 8.82
N GLN A 765 37.89 -20.40 9.86
CA GLN A 765 38.34 -21.71 10.30
C GLN A 765 38.01 -21.97 11.77
N THR A 766 37.64 -23.20 12.10
CA THR A 766 37.34 -23.60 13.48
C THR A 766 37.56 -25.09 13.69
N THR A 767 37.92 -25.49 14.91
CA THR A 767 37.97 -26.89 15.32
C THR A 767 36.73 -27.24 16.12
N LEU A 768 35.99 -28.24 15.65
CA LEU A 768 34.87 -28.85 16.35
C LEU A 768 35.39 -29.97 17.27
N THR A 769 35.13 -29.83 18.57
CA THR A 769 35.41 -30.84 19.58
C THR A 769 34.14 -31.26 20.30
N VAL A 770 34.07 -32.53 20.70
CA VAL A 770 32.98 -33.09 21.51
C VAL A 770 33.59 -33.85 22.68
N ASN A 771 33.25 -33.46 23.91
CA ASN A 771 33.84 -33.99 25.15
C ASN A 771 35.39 -33.95 25.13
N GLY A 772 35.96 -32.89 24.53
CA GLY A 772 37.41 -32.70 24.38
C GLY A 772 38.08 -33.51 23.25
N VAL A 773 37.33 -34.36 22.53
CA VAL A 773 37.83 -35.10 21.37
C VAL A 773 37.58 -34.30 20.10
N THR A 774 38.61 -34.11 19.28
CA THR A 774 38.48 -33.45 17.97
C THR A 774 37.65 -34.30 17.02
N ILE A 775 36.58 -33.71 16.50
CA ILE A 775 35.67 -34.34 15.52
C ILE A 775 35.98 -33.86 14.11
N ALA A 776 36.20 -32.55 13.92
CA ALA A 776 36.51 -31.99 12.62
C ALA A 776 37.29 -30.69 12.73
N ASN A 777 38.14 -30.42 11.74
CA ASN A 777 38.63 -29.08 11.43
C ASN A 777 37.80 -28.55 10.25
N ILE A 778 37.17 -27.40 10.45
CA ILE A 778 36.17 -26.85 9.56
C ILE A 778 36.74 -25.59 8.92
N VAL A 779 36.67 -25.52 7.60
CA VAL A 779 36.91 -24.30 6.83
C VAL A 779 35.62 -23.99 6.08
N ILE A 780 35.07 -22.79 6.26
CA ILE A 780 33.84 -22.41 5.57
C ILE A 780 34.13 -22.27 4.06
N PRO A 781 33.45 -23.04 3.20
CA PRO A 781 33.70 -23.00 1.78
C PRO A 781 33.09 -21.75 1.15
N GLU A 782 33.54 -21.41 -0.06
CA GLU A 782 32.94 -20.32 -0.85
C GLU A 782 31.53 -20.69 -1.35
N LYS A 783 31.29 -21.97 -1.64
CA LYS A 783 30.00 -22.56 -2.04
C LYS A 783 29.91 -23.98 -1.53
N THR A 784 28.71 -24.47 -1.28
CA THR A 784 28.48 -25.88 -0.95
C THR A 784 27.19 -26.41 -1.55
N GLU A 785 27.14 -27.71 -1.82
CA GLU A 785 25.96 -28.37 -2.32
C GLU A 785 24.86 -28.40 -1.25
N GLY A 786 23.61 -28.15 -1.65
CA GLY A 786 22.48 -28.10 -0.74
C GLY A 786 22.37 -26.81 0.09
N GLU A 787 23.20 -25.78 -0.18
CA GLU A 787 23.02 -24.49 0.48
C GLU A 787 21.66 -23.88 0.11
N THR A 788 20.95 -23.38 1.11
CA THR A 788 19.68 -22.66 0.93
C THR A 788 19.88 -21.26 1.47
N ASN A 789 19.77 -20.26 0.59
CA ASN A 789 19.95 -18.85 0.95
C ASN A 789 21.31 -18.55 1.62
N GLY A 790 22.38 -19.22 1.15
CA GLY A 790 23.74 -19.09 1.68
C GLY A 790 23.97 -19.78 3.03
N PHE A 791 23.02 -20.56 3.53
CA PHE A 791 23.19 -21.41 4.72
C PHE A 791 23.27 -22.87 4.35
N PHE A 792 24.04 -23.62 5.11
CA PHE A 792 24.18 -25.05 4.93
C PHE A 792 24.36 -25.75 6.27
N ASP A 793 24.04 -27.03 6.30
CA ASP A 793 24.19 -27.88 7.47
C ASP A 793 25.19 -28.99 7.18
N VAL A 794 26.05 -29.26 8.16
CA VAL A 794 27.02 -30.35 8.10
C VAL A 794 26.79 -31.27 9.30
N GLU A 795 26.68 -32.57 9.04
CA GLU A 795 26.58 -33.59 10.07
C GLU A 795 27.94 -34.24 10.29
N TYR A 796 28.38 -34.26 11.55
CA TYR A 796 29.64 -34.86 11.99
C TYR A 796 29.33 -36.09 12.85
N PRO A 797 29.46 -37.32 12.31
CA PRO A 797 29.24 -38.55 13.07
C PRO A 797 30.13 -38.64 14.31
N LEU A 798 29.54 -39.03 15.43
CA LEU A 798 30.27 -39.21 16.67
C LEU A 798 30.95 -40.59 16.69
N PRO A 799 32.25 -40.67 17.03
CA PRO A 799 32.93 -41.95 17.17
C PRO A 799 32.31 -42.78 18.29
N ALA A 800 32.33 -44.11 18.14
CA ALA A 800 31.73 -45.05 19.10
C ALA A 800 32.24 -44.85 20.54
N SER A 801 33.49 -44.41 20.70
CA SER A 801 34.11 -44.09 22.00
C SER A 801 33.43 -42.94 22.76
N LEU A 802 32.68 -42.08 22.08
CA LEU A 802 31.92 -40.99 22.70
C LEU A 802 30.47 -41.34 23.00
N LEU A 803 29.93 -42.41 22.41
CA LEU A 803 28.51 -42.78 22.55
C LEU A 803 28.21 -43.46 23.89
N ARG A 804 29.22 -44.08 24.50
CA ARG A 804 29.09 -44.80 25.77
C ARG A 804 30.11 -44.30 26.79
N ASN A 805 29.69 -44.21 28.05
CA ASN A 805 30.59 -43.94 29.15
C ASN A 805 31.44 -45.18 29.51
N LYS A 806 32.37 -45.04 30.46
CA LYS A 806 33.28 -46.12 30.90
C LYS A 806 32.55 -47.35 31.45
N GLN A 807 31.27 -47.23 31.79
CA GLN A 807 30.39 -48.31 32.28
C GLN A 807 29.48 -48.89 31.19
N GLY A 808 29.69 -48.54 29.91
CA GLY A 808 28.94 -49.05 28.76
C GLY A 808 27.55 -48.44 28.57
N LYS A 809 27.14 -47.48 29.42
CA LYS A 809 25.85 -46.77 29.32
C LYS A 809 25.94 -45.61 28.34
N ALA A 810 24.81 -45.21 27.74
CA ALA A 810 24.76 -44.05 26.85
C ALA A 810 25.38 -42.81 27.51
N THR A 811 26.16 -42.07 26.73
CA THR A 811 26.65 -40.75 27.13
C THR A 811 25.46 -39.80 27.23
N ALA A 812 25.20 -39.29 28.43
CA ALA A 812 24.04 -38.43 28.72
C ALA A 812 24.26 -36.96 28.33
N LYS A 813 25.51 -36.52 28.21
CA LYS A 813 25.90 -35.14 27.92
C LYS A 813 27.03 -35.09 26.89
N PHE A 814 26.86 -34.26 25.87
CA PHE A 814 27.86 -33.98 24.85
C PHE A 814 28.25 -32.49 24.93
N VAL A 815 29.44 -32.22 25.45
CA VAL A 815 30.04 -30.87 25.48
C VAL A 815 30.62 -30.59 24.11
N VAL A 816 29.93 -29.78 23.31
CA VAL A 816 30.30 -29.45 21.94
C VAL A 816 30.93 -28.05 21.91
N ARG A 817 32.14 -27.93 21.37
CA ARG A 817 32.88 -26.66 21.30
C ARG A 817 33.42 -26.40 19.89
N LEU A 818 33.25 -25.17 19.42
CA LEU A 818 33.97 -24.58 18.29
C LEU A 818 35.08 -23.67 18.80
N SER A 819 36.32 -23.93 18.40
CA SER A 819 37.49 -23.15 18.78
C SER A 819 38.16 -22.52 17.56
N ALA A 820 38.38 -21.20 17.58
CA ALA A 820 39.07 -20.50 16.51
C ALA A 820 40.56 -20.83 16.53
N ASP A 821 41.17 -21.08 15.37
CA ASP A 821 42.58 -21.51 15.23
C ASP A 821 43.61 -20.38 15.42
N GLY A 822 43.16 -19.17 15.78
CA GLY A 822 43.99 -17.97 15.99
C GLY A 822 44.23 -17.14 14.72
N THR A 823 43.94 -17.67 13.53
CA THR A 823 44.14 -16.96 12.24
C THR A 823 42.89 -16.20 11.80
N THR A 824 41.71 -16.78 12.06
CA THR A 824 40.40 -16.21 11.74
C THR A 824 39.46 -16.32 12.95
N PRO A 825 38.42 -15.48 13.05
CA PRO A 825 37.34 -15.70 14.01
C PRO A 825 36.62 -17.04 13.74
N ASN A 826 35.91 -17.56 14.74
CA ASN A 826 34.95 -18.63 14.49
C ASN A 826 33.94 -18.17 13.42
N PRO A 827 33.45 -19.09 12.57
CA PRO A 827 32.25 -18.82 11.79
C PRO A 827 31.05 -18.63 12.71
N GLY A 828 30.07 -17.84 12.26
CA GLY A 828 28.79 -17.77 12.96
C GLY A 828 28.21 -19.17 13.08
N TRP A 829 27.96 -19.62 14.30
CA TRP A 829 27.29 -20.90 14.56
C TRP A 829 25.79 -20.64 14.59
N TYR A 830 25.06 -21.02 13.56
CA TYR A 830 23.62 -20.67 13.40
C TYR A 830 22.68 -21.73 13.95
N GLY A 831 23.20 -22.91 14.28
CA GLY A 831 22.41 -24.02 14.77
C GLY A 831 23.28 -25.19 15.16
N LEU A 832 22.91 -25.84 16.25
CA LEU A 832 23.59 -27.01 16.79
C LEU A 832 22.53 -28.05 17.15
N ARG A 833 22.64 -29.27 16.63
CA ARG A 833 21.74 -30.38 17.00
C ARG A 833 22.51 -31.65 17.29
N LEU A 834 22.04 -32.39 18.29
CA LEU A 834 22.36 -33.80 18.44
C LEU A 834 21.31 -34.59 17.66
N VAL A 835 21.76 -35.36 16.67
CA VAL A 835 20.86 -36.11 15.78
C VAL A 835 21.23 -37.59 15.71
N ARG A 836 20.24 -38.44 15.46
CA ARG A 836 20.46 -39.82 14.99
C ARG A 836 20.95 -39.77 13.54
N THR A 837 21.98 -40.53 13.18
CA THR A 837 22.45 -40.59 11.78
C THR A 837 21.42 -41.28 10.90
N ASN A 838 21.40 -40.94 9.60
CA ASN A 838 20.64 -41.71 8.63
C ASN A 838 21.24 -43.13 8.58
N LYS A 839 20.39 -44.16 8.70
CA LYS A 839 20.81 -45.55 8.47
C LYS A 839 20.84 -45.85 6.99
#